data_AF-A0A8B2NU86-F1
#
_entry.id   AF-A0A8B2NU86-F1
#
_cell.length_a   1.000
_cell.length_b   1.000
_cell.length_c   1.000
_cell.angle_alpha   90.00
_cell.angle_beta   90.00
_cell.angle_gamma   90.00
#
_symmetry.space_group_name_H-M   'P 1'
#
loop_
_entity.id
_entity.type
_entity.pdbx_description
1 polymer ?
#
loop_
_entity_poly.entity_id
_entity_poly.type
_entity_poly.pdbx_seq_one_letter_code
_entity_poly.pdbx_strand_id
1 'polypeptide(L)'
;MGRSMKDLVVIAADELFNVWNYKEQFGVPLHTPNLDRLGAMGTSFTNAQVTTPLCSPSRAAALTGQSAFATGQSIGAGSPRWSEEIDLTKTLPAVLNAAGYESYGFGKVFHEFQPSQAVRTLSFDHYYSPPEYAYRPPADGQYGVGVFEGPEARLGDVITTRAAADVLTSYDEAAPLSLMIGLSDPHGPMISPQSYRDFYPLDQIVAPEWTGDEVPPWMQEYSRTELWPTIRNDGWAERYIQGYLANVSEMDARLGTILDAIDASDRDPVIAFWCDHGFMLGNHDLDGKFAPYEQATSTPLIFVDPDAGPRGVRNDGVVSLLDLMPTVLDLVGVPVPDTVEGNSLAGVVHDPGVPTEGVALTAIMGTISMRTPAYRITRYEDNTYELFDCRRDPENQHNLVDVPRYGAVLEKLQHWLQAEAEQQGVTFFDHQKVVRFDTDWGQQYFFSANASNILAISDPGGYDRGHSNNALVRMPDWMEDFWFKPSSDPDANATTIIGNGLDNQIFSAGAGGADRGGDDTLKGAGGADYIVAGPGDDLIVGGNGVDTLNAGTGDDLLRGGADADVLIGAAGRDCASYWTAPAAVVADLRSPGTNTGDAAGDTYGGIEDIQGSRYDDRLAGDRIGNVLTGGPGRDLLEGRNGNDVLFGGKGPDVLVGGAGNDEMHGGRGADVFAFDPHFGHDVVSDYRPGLDRLDLRDLDFASARQAVAAFAAHGDDAVLQVGGDVLTLHGVDVRDLSPIDILV
;
A
#
# COMPACT_ATOMS: atom_id res chain seq x y z
N MET A 1 -44.91 7.65 -18.88
CA MET A 1 -44.86 9.12 -19.03
C MET A 1 -43.63 9.55 -18.26
N GLY A 2 -42.58 10.04 -18.92
CA GLY A 2 -41.34 10.43 -18.25
C GLY A 2 -41.58 11.59 -17.29
N ARG A 3 -41.05 11.51 -16.07
CA ARG A 3 -40.99 12.64 -15.14
C ARG A 3 -40.15 13.76 -15.76
N SER A 4 -40.52 15.01 -15.55
CA SER A 4 -39.67 16.15 -15.91
C SER A 4 -38.42 16.13 -15.03
N MET A 5 -37.24 16.42 -15.62
CA MET A 5 -36.00 16.57 -14.85
C MET A 5 -36.17 17.70 -13.81
N LYS A 6 -35.67 17.46 -12.59
CA LYS A 6 -35.77 18.37 -11.44
C LYS A 6 -34.38 18.75 -10.99
N ASP A 7 -34.24 19.92 -10.38
CA ASP A 7 -32.98 20.25 -9.70
C ASP A 7 -32.66 19.22 -8.61
N LEU A 8 -31.38 19.03 -8.34
CA LEU A 8 -30.87 18.02 -7.42
C LEU A 8 -29.83 18.66 -6.49
N VAL A 9 -29.96 18.38 -5.19
CA VAL A 9 -28.96 18.71 -4.18
C VAL A 9 -28.59 17.43 -3.42
N VAL A 10 -27.38 16.94 -3.63
CA VAL A 10 -26.80 15.81 -2.90
C VAL A 10 -25.80 16.33 -1.89
N ILE A 11 -25.99 15.99 -0.61
CA ILE A 11 -25.14 16.41 0.50
C ILE A 11 -24.51 15.16 1.12
N ALA A 12 -23.19 15.13 1.20
CA ALA A 12 -22.43 14.06 1.83
C ALA A 12 -21.73 14.58 3.09
N ALA A 13 -21.84 13.87 4.20
CA ALA A 13 -20.98 14.06 5.38
C ALA A 13 -19.85 13.00 5.41
N ASP A 14 -18.82 13.24 6.20
CA ASP A 14 -17.64 12.39 6.32
C ASP A 14 -17.53 11.87 7.76
N GLU A 15 -17.54 10.55 7.94
CA GLU A 15 -17.43 9.89 9.26
C GLU A 15 -18.59 10.17 10.24
N LEU A 16 -19.80 10.44 9.76
CA LEU A 16 -21.00 10.63 10.57
C LEU A 16 -21.70 9.30 10.86
N PHE A 17 -21.63 8.83 12.12
CA PHE A 17 -22.44 7.70 12.55
C PHE A 17 -23.94 8.00 12.43
N ASN A 18 -24.78 6.96 12.46
CA ASN A 18 -26.22 7.13 12.44
C ASN A 18 -26.77 7.90 13.67
N VAL A 19 -26.99 9.20 13.49
CA VAL A 19 -27.36 10.14 14.56
C VAL A 19 -28.64 9.75 15.31
N TRP A 20 -29.57 9.01 14.69
CA TRP A 20 -30.80 8.61 15.37
C TRP A 20 -30.61 7.42 16.29
N ASN A 21 -29.67 6.54 15.97
CA ASN A 21 -29.35 5.37 16.79
C ASN A 21 -28.49 5.76 18.00
N TYR A 22 -27.69 6.82 17.87
CA TYR A 22 -26.71 7.23 18.88
C TYR A 22 -27.01 8.59 19.53
N LYS A 23 -28.21 9.15 19.34
CA LYS A 23 -28.57 10.53 19.77
C LYS A 23 -28.33 10.81 21.25
N GLU A 24 -28.46 9.79 22.10
CA GLU A 24 -28.36 9.91 23.57
C GLU A 24 -27.23 9.04 24.16
N GLN A 25 -26.38 8.44 23.31
CA GLN A 25 -25.43 7.39 23.73
C GLN A 25 -24.44 7.87 24.79
N PHE A 26 -23.95 9.10 24.67
CA PHE A 26 -22.82 9.61 25.45
C PHE A 26 -23.24 10.41 26.68
N GLY A 27 -24.45 10.18 27.22
CA GLY A 27 -24.96 10.90 28.40
C GLY A 27 -25.40 12.35 28.15
N VAL A 28 -25.19 12.85 26.93
CA VAL A 28 -25.63 14.17 26.45
C VAL A 28 -26.36 14.03 25.11
N PRO A 29 -27.45 14.79 24.88
CA PRO A 29 -28.20 14.71 23.62
C PRO A 29 -27.41 15.38 22.49
N LEU A 30 -27.24 14.66 21.38
CA LEU A 30 -26.62 15.18 20.16
C LEU A 30 -27.47 16.31 19.55
N HIS A 31 -26.84 17.45 19.31
CA HIS A 31 -27.48 18.69 18.85
C HIS A 31 -27.43 18.83 17.32
N THR A 32 -28.44 18.27 16.65
CA THR A 32 -28.56 18.27 15.17
C THR A 32 -29.94 18.73 14.66
N PRO A 33 -30.35 19.98 14.93
CA PRO A 33 -31.67 20.47 14.55
C PRO A 33 -31.90 20.53 13.03
N ASN A 34 -30.86 20.71 12.21
CA ASN A 34 -31.02 20.78 10.75
C ASN A 34 -31.14 19.41 10.10
N LEU A 35 -30.50 18.38 10.64
CA LEU A 35 -30.78 16.98 10.27
C LEU A 35 -32.20 16.57 10.67
N ASP A 36 -32.67 17.00 11.85
CA ASP A 36 -34.06 16.78 12.26
C ASP A 36 -35.03 17.51 11.30
N ARG A 37 -34.72 18.74 10.88
CA ARG A 37 -35.47 19.49 9.86
C ARG A 37 -35.47 18.76 8.52
N LEU A 38 -34.32 18.30 8.04
CA LEU A 38 -34.22 17.56 6.77
C LEU A 38 -35.00 16.24 6.83
N GLY A 39 -34.90 15.50 7.94
CA GLY A 39 -35.71 14.30 8.15
C GLY A 39 -37.21 14.58 8.13
N ALA A 40 -37.65 15.71 8.68
CA ALA A 40 -39.04 16.15 8.62
C ALA A 40 -39.52 16.51 7.20
N MET A 41 -38.62 16.81 6.27
CA MET A 41 -38.95 17.14 4.89
C MET A 41 -39.22 15.91 4.02
N GLY A 42 -38.67 14.74 4.35
CA GLY A 42 -38.72 13.56 3.48
C GLY A 42 -38.78 12.22 4.21
N THR A 43 -38.05 11.24 3.68
CA THR A 43 -37.94 9.88 4.22
C THR A 43 -36.51 9.64 4.71
N SER A 44 -36.36 9.37 6.01
CA SER A 44 -35.11 8.99 6.65
C SER A 44 -35.01 7.47 6.77
N PHE A 45 -34.00 6.89 6.14
CA PHE A 45 -33.61 5.50 6.29
C PHE A 45 -32.64 5.38 7.46
N THR A 46 -33.12 4.83 8.57
CA THR A 46 -32.41 4.77 9.86
C THR A 46 -31.55 3.51 10.00
N ASN A 47 -31.51 2.65 8.98
CA ASN A 47 -30.72 1.43 8.93
C ASN A 47 -30.05 1.27 7.56
N ALA A 48 -29.53 2.36 7.02
CA ALA A 48 -28.65 2.34 5.85
C ALA A 48 -27.26 1.85 6.25
N GLN A 49 -26.72 0.93 5.47
CA GLN A 49 -25.42 0.31 5.71
C GLN A 49 -24.47 0.63 4.56
N VAL A 50 -23.24 0.99 4.90
CA VAL A 50 -22.20 1.28 3.92
C VAL A 50 -21.58 -0.02 3.39
N THR A 51 -21.10 0.00 2.16
CA THR A 51 -20.43 -1.17 1.57
C THR A 51 -19.03 -1.37 2.12
N THR A 52 -18.39 -0.31 2.59
CA THR A 52 -17.07 -0.34 3.21
C THR A 52 -17.00 0.78 4.23
N PRO A 53 -16.61 0.55 5.50
CA PRO A 53 -16.49 1.59 6.51
C PRO A 53 -15.17 2.37 6.34
N LEU A 54 -14.98 2.95 5.14
CA LEU A 54 -13.80 3.69 4.70
C LEU A 54 -14.15 4.75 3.64
N CYS A 55 -13.56 5.93 3.75
CA CYS A 55 -13.95 7.08 2.92
C CYS A 55 -13.89 6.81 1.41
N SER A 56 -12.72 6.47 0.85
CA SER A 56 -12.54 6.31 -0.61
C SER A 56 -13.44 5.23 -1.21
N PRO A 57 -13.36 3.97 -0.76
CA PRO A 57 -14.16 2.89 -1.35
C PRO A 57 -15.66 3.10 -1.15
N SER A 58 -16.10 3.64 0.00
CA SER A 58 -17.51 3.91 0.22
C SER A 58 -18.05 5.03 -0.66
N ARG A 59 -17.29 6.12 -0.82
CA ARG A 59 -17.70 7.24 -1.70
C ARG A 59 -17.72 6.81 -3.16
N ALA A 60 -16.73 6.03 -3.59
CA ALA A 60 -16.71 5.43 -4.92
C ALA A 60 -17.95 4.54 -5.10
N ALA A 61 -18.28 3.70 -4.13
CA ALA A 61 -19.43 2.81 -4.20
C ALA A 61 -20.77 3.56 -4.25
N ALA A 62 -20.96 4.55 -3.38
CA ALA A 62 -22.16 5.37 -3.34
C ALA A 62 -22.39 6.15 -4.65
N LEU A 63 -21.31 6.67 -5.24
CA LEU A 63 -21.36 7.50 -6.44
C LEU A 63 -21.31 6.71 -7.75
N THR A 64 -20.99 5.42 -7.74
CA THR A 64 -21.07 4.54 -8.92
C THR A 64 -22.24 3.58 -8.85
N GLY A 65 -22.82 3.39 -7.67
CA GLY A 65 -23.79 2.33 -7.41
C GLY A 65 -23.17 0.93 -7.49
N GLN A 66 -21.85 0.80 -7.38
CA GLN A 66 -21.10 -0.46 -7.48
C GLN A 66 -20.38 -0.78 -6.18
N SER A 67 -20.38 -2.04 -5.77
CA SER A 67 -19.68 -2.52 -4.59
C SER A 67 -18.16 -2.38 -4.71
N ALA A 68 -17.48 -2.48 -3.58
CA ALA A 68 -16.03 -2.60 -3.51
C ALA A 68 -15.48 -3.80 -4.31
N PHE A 69 -16.30 -4.85 -4.48
CA PHE A 69 -15.95 -6.04 -5.26
C PHE A 69 -15.99 -5.77 -6.77
N ALA A 70 -16.98 -5.03 -7.23
CA ALA A 70 -17.12 -4.67 -8.64
C ALA A 70 -16.10 -3.59 -9.07
N THR A 71 -15.79 -2.66 -8.17
CA THR A 71 -14.84 -1.56 -8.42
C THR A 71 -13.39 -1.93 -8.17
N GLY A 72 -13.12 -3.04 -7.48
CA GLY A 72 -11.78 -3.40 -6.99
C GLY A 72 -11.29 -2.51 -5.84
N GLN A 73 -12.08 -1.55 -5.38
CA GLN A 73 -11.77 -0.65 -4.27
C GLN A 73 -12.15 -1.32 -2.95
N SER A 74 -11.41 -2.33 -2.47
CA SER A 74 -11.76 -3.02 -1.21
C SER A 74 -10.80 -2.80 -0.03
N ILE A 75 -9.53 -2.40 -0.25
CA ILE A 75 -8.55 -2.31 0.86
C ILE A 75 -7.48 -1.20 0.70
N GLY A 76 -7.57 -0.32 -0.30
CA GLY A 76 -6.65 0.82 -0.42
C GLY A 76 -7.12 2.01 0.42
N ALA A 77 -6.65 2.15 1.65
CA ALA A 77 -6.84 3.38 2.41
C ALA A 77 -6.29 4.57 1.59
N GLY A 78 -7.18 5.39 1.05
CA GLY A 78 -6.80 6.57 0.28
C GLY A 78 -5.89 6.29 -0.92
N SER A 79 -6.11 5.18 -1.66
CA SER A 79 -5.38 4.92 -2.92
C SER A 79 -5.40 6.20 -3.76
N PRO A 80 -4.24 6.83 -4.04
CA PRO A 80 -4.18 8.04 -4.88
C PRO A 80 -4.59 7.76 -6.33
N ARG A 81 -4.97 6.51 -6.63
CA ARG A 81 -5.40 6.01 -7.94
C ARG A 81 -6.83 5.48 -7.94
N TRP A 82 -7.66 5.74 -6.92
CA TRP A 82 -9.06 5.28 -6.94
C TRP A 82 -9.81 5.68 -8.21
N SER A 83 -9.51 6.87 -8.74
CA SER A 83 -10.09 7.37 -9.99
C SER A 83 -9.63 6.62 -11.25
N GLU A 84 -8.56 5.83 -11.16
CA GLU A 84 -8.07 4.93 -12.22
C GLU A 84 -8.75 3.55 -12.16
N GLU A 85 -9.29 3.17 -11.00
CA GLU A 85 -9.91 1.87 -10.73
C GLU A 85 -11.41 1.85 -11.07
N ILE A 86 -12.04 3.03 -11.21
CA ILE A 86 -13.44 3.17 -11.59
C ILE A 86 -13.62 3.86 -12.94
N ASP A 87 -14.75 3.59 -13.60
CA ASP A 87 -15.15 4.36 -14.78
C ASP A 87 -15.79 5.69 -14.35
N LEU A 88 -14.99 6.77 -14.38
CA LEU A 88 -15.45 8.11 -14.03
C LEU A 88 -16.67 8.58 -14.83
N THR A 89 -16.86 8.08 -16.05
CA THR A 89 -17.99 8.45 -16.92
C THR A 89 -19.31 7.81 -16.48
N LYS A 90 -19.25 6.86 -15.55
CA LYS A 90 -20.41 6.15 -14.97
C LYS A 90 -20.74 6.63 -13.57
N THR A 91 -20.00 7.58 -13.03
CA THR A 91 -20.32 8.18 -11.74
C THR A 91 -21.62 8.99 -11.82
N LEU A 92 -22.38 9.06 -10.72
CA LEU A 92 -23.61 9.83 -10.57
C LEU A 92 -23.49 11.26 -11.16
N PRO A 93 -22.47 12.07 -10.79
CA PRO A 93 -22.32 13.40 -11.38
C PRO A 93 -22.06 13.37 -12.90
N ALA A 94 -21.27 12.42 -13.42
CA ALA A 94 -21.05 12.27 -14.86
C ALA A 94 -22.32 11.84 -15.61
N VAL A 95 -23.12 10.95 -15.03
CA VAL A 95 -24.39 10.50 -15.62
C VAL A 95 -25.42 11.64 -15.66
N LEU A 96 -25.48 12.47 -14.63
CA LEU A 96 -26.33 13.67 -14.60
C LEU A 96 -25.87 14.71 -15.62
N ASN A 97 -24.57 14.98 -15.71
CA ASN A 97 -24.01 15.88 -16.72
C ASN A 97 -24.34 15.40 -18.15
N ALA A 98 -24.17 14.10 -18.42
CA ALA A 98 -24.54 13.49 -19.71
C ALA A 98 -26.05 13.54 -20.00
N ALA A 99 -26.90 13.62 -18.96
CA ALA A 99 -28.34 13.82 -19.09
C ALA A 99 -28.76 15.29 -19.31
N GLY A 100 -27.80 16.22 -19.31
CA GLY A 100 -28.03 17.65 -19.57
C GLY A 100 -28.19 18.50 -18.32
N TYR A 101 -27.74 18.03 -17.16
CA TYR A 101 -27.64 18.85 -15.95
C TYR A 101 -26.41 19.74 -15.99
N GLU A 102 -26.59 20.97 -15.52
CA GLU A 102 -25.47 21.81 -15.11
C GLU A 102 -24.96 21.31 -13.76
N SER A 103 -23.75 20.75 -13.74
CA SER A 103 -23.25 19.94 -12.62
C SER A 103 -22.13 20.63 -11.86
N TYR A 104 -22.38 20.90 -10.57
CA TYR A 104 -21.44 21.52 -9.63
C TYR A 104 -20.99 20.54 -8.56
N GLY A 105 -19.69 20.48 -8.30
CA GLY A 105 -19.09 19.78 -7.16
C GLY A 105 -18.51 20.76 -6.14
N PHE A 106 -18.75 20.50 -4.86
CA PHE A 106 -18.27 21.30 -3.74
C PHE A 106 -17.59 20.43 -2.67
N GLY A 107 -16.38 20.78 -2.27
CA GLY A 107 -15.70 20.15 -1.13
C GLY A 107 -15.28 18.71 -1.34
N LYS A 108 -15.58 17.82 -0.39
CA LYS A 108 -15.17 16.39 -0.38
C LYS A 108 -16.27 15.51 -0.98
N VAL A 109 -16.53 15.60 -2.29
CA VAL A 109 -17.56 14.77 -2.95
C VAL A 109 -17.07 13.32 -3.05
N PHE A 110 -15.96 13.13 -3.75
CA PHE A 110 -15.16 11.91 -3.70
C PHE A 110 -14.20 11.98 -2.49
N HIS A 111 -13.14 11.17 -2.46
CA HIS A 111 -12.22 11.17 -1.31
C HIS A 111 -11.38 12.44 -1.19
N GLU A 112 -10.92 13.04 -2.30
CA GLU A 112 -10.05 14.20 -2.22
C GLU A 112 -10.81 15.52 -2.10
N PHE A 113 -10.25 16.46 -1.32
CA PHE A 113 -10.69 17.85 -1.33
C PHE A 113 -10.36 18.55 -2.65
N GLN A 114 -9.26 18.14 -3.30
CA GLN A 114 -8.75 18.72 -4.55
C GLN A 114 -8.56 17.60 -5.58
N PRO A 115 -9.65 17.11 -6.19
CA PRO A 115 -9.57 15.96 -7.08
C PRO A 115 -8.77 16.27 -8.35
N SER A 116 -8.29 15.20 -9.01
CA SER A 116 -7.51 15.29 -10.24
C SER A 116 -8.26 16.06 -11.34
N GLN A 117 -7.52 16.55 -12.35
CA GLN A 117 -8.16 17.21 -13.49
C GLN A 117 -9.17 16.28 -14.18
N ALA A 118 -8.86 14.98 -14.31
CA ALA A 118 -9.75 14.01 -14.94
C ALA A 118 -11.08 13.90 -14.20
N VAL A 119 -11.06 13.74 -12.87
CA VAL A 119 -12.28 13.69 -12.04
C VAL A 119 -13.09 14.98 -12.21
N ARG A 120 -12.44 16.15 -12.15
CA ARG A 120 -13.14 17.44 -12.30
C ARG A 120 -13.80 17.58 -13.67
N THR A 121 -13.14 17.20 -14.76
CA THR A 121 -13.64 17.43 -16.12
C THR A 121 -14.58 16.35 -16.64
N LEU A 122 -14.52 15.13 -16.11
CA LEU A 122 -15.38 14.02 -16.54
C LEU A 122 -16.65 13.92 -15.70
N SER A 123 -16.63 14.42 -14.46
CA SER A 123 -17.78 14.36 -13.56
C SER A 123 -18.54 15.67 -13.43
N PHE A 124 -17.91 16.83 -13.63
CA PHE A 124 -18.53 18.13 -13.35
C PHE A 124 -18.26 19.18 -14.44
N ASP A 125 -19.17 20.14 -14.59
CA ASP A 125 -18.92 21.37 -15.34
C ASP A 125 -18.12 22.35 -14.48
N HIS A 126 -18.42 22.36 -13.18
CA HIS A 126 -17.84 23.25 -12.20
C HIS A 126 -17.43 22.49 -10.93
N TYR A 127 -16.23 22.76 -10.42
CA TYR A 127 -15.78 22.21 -9.15
C TYR A 127 -15.12 23.28 -8.29
N TYR A 128 -15.60 23.43 -7.05
CA TYR A 128 -15.06 24.37 -6.09
C TYR A 128 -14.73 23.67 -4.77
N SER A 129 -13.50 23.84 -4.30
CA SER A 129 -13.13 23.42 -2.96
C SER A 129 -12.05 24.37 -2.41
N PRO A 130 -12.18 24.85 -1.17
CA PRO A 130 -11.11 25.57 -0.52
C PRO A 130 -9.84 24.69 -0.36
N PRO A 131 -8.68 25.32 -0.08
CA PRO A 131 -7.46 24.58 0.20
C PRO A 131 -7.61 23.63 1.40
N GLU A 132 -6.93 22.49 1.36
CA GLU A 132 -7.04 21.43 2.38
C GLU A 132 -6.82 21.91 3.82
N TYR A 133 -5.88 22.85 4.03
CA TYR A 133 -5.62 23.42 5.36
C TYR A 133 -6.84 24.11 5.99
N ALA A 134 -7.85 24.47 5.20
CA ALA A 134 -9.09 25.05 5.71
C ALA A 134 -10.01 24.00 6.36
N TYR A 135 -9.95 22.74 5.89
CA TYR A 135 -10.65 21.60 6.49
C TYR A 135 -9.85 20.97 7.63
N ARG A 136 -8.53 21.11 7.60
CA ARG A 136 -7.62 20.54 8.60
C ARG A 136 -6.86 21.66 9.32
N PRO A 137 -7.53 22.50 10.13
CA PRO A 137 -6.84 23.52 10.89
C PRO A 137 -5.85 22.86 11.87
N PRO A 138 -4.72 23.52 12.21
CA PRO A 138 -3.76 22.95 13.15
C PRO A 138 -4.40 22.65 14.50
N ALA A 139 -4.21 21.42 14.99
CA ALA A 139 -4.59 21.04 16.34
C ALA A 139 -3.55 21.56 17.34
N ASP A 140 -3.99 22.31 18.35
CA ASP A 140 -3.19 22.70 19.50
C ASP A 140 -3.30 21.71 20.68
N GLY A 141 -4.27 20.79 20.63
CA GLY A 141 -4.51 19.75 21.64
C GLY A 141 -4.09 18.33 21.24
N GLN A 142 -4.12 17.42 22.23
CA GLN A 142 -3.76 16.01 22.08
C GLN A 142 -4.80 15.25 21.23
N TYR A 143 -4.36 14.21 20.52
CA TYR A 143 -5.22 13.34 19.68
C TYR A 143 -6.01 14.08 18.58
N GLY A 144 -5.53 15.25 18.14
CA GLY A 144 -6.23 16.05 17.13
C GLY A 144 -7.51 16.72 17.65
N VAL A 145 -7.69 16.81 18.96
CA VAL A 145 -8.86 17.46 19.59
C VAL A 145 -8.47 18.87 20.02
N GLY A 146 -9.25 19.88 19.66
CA GLY A 146 -8.91 21.27 20.00
C GLY A 146 -10.06 22.26 19.85
N VAL A 147 -9.79 23.53 20.18
CA VAL A 147 -10.73 24.64 19.96
C VAL A 147 -10.24 25.47 18.79
N PHE A 148 -11.11 25.76 17.83
CA PHE A 148 -10.76 26.66 16.75
C PHE A 148 -10.72 28.11 17.24
N GLU A 149 -9.52 28.72 17.27
CA GLU A 149 -9.34 30.11 17.74
C GLU A 149 -9.55 31.18 16.63
N GLY A 150 -9.86 30.77 15.40
CA GLY A 150 -10.00 31.66 14.25
C GLY A 150 -11.43 32.15 13.98
N PRO A 151 -11.61 33.10 13.03
CA PRO A 151 -12.92 33.39 12.48
C PRO A 151 -13.52 32.15 11.80
N GLU A 152 -14.70 31.71 12.24
CA GLU A 152 -15.44 30.55 11.70
C GLU A 152 -15.58 30.60 10.17
N ALA A 153 -15.68 31.80 9.59
CA ALA A 153 -15.71 32.00 8.13
C ALA A 153 -14.50 31.44 7.35
N ARG A 154 -13.43 31.01 8.03
CA ARG A 154 -12.24 30.38 7.41
C ARG A 154 -12.30 28.85 7.38
N LEU A 155 -13.24 28.22 8.08
CA LEU A 155 -13.36 26.77 8.13
C LEU A 155 -13.89 26.24 6.79
N GLY A 156 -13.34 25.11 6.34
CA GLY A 156 -13.56 24.56 5.00
C GLY A 156 -15.04 24.36 4.66
N ASP A 157 -15.79 23.70 5.53
CA ASP A 157 -17.22 23.43 5.29
C ASP A 157 -18.08 24.70 5.28
N VAL A 158 -17.65 25.76 5.95
CA VAL A 158 -18.29 27.09 5.92
C VAL A 158 -18.11 27.74 4.56
N ILE A 159 -16.91 27.65 4.01
CA ILE A 159 -16.59 28.21 2.68
C ILE A 159 -17.33 27.40 1.60
N THR A 160 -17.31 26.08 1.71
CA THR A 160 -17.96 25.13 0.80
C THR A 160 -19.46 25.35 0.73
N THR A 161 -20.14 25.40 1.88
CA THR A 161 -21.61 25.57 1.90
C THR A 161 -22.07 26.96 1.50
N ARG A 162 -21.29 28.01 1.76
CA ARG A 162 -21.58 29.36 1.22
C ARG A 162 -21.49 29.41 -0.29
N ALA A 163 -20.44 28.82 -0.88
CA ALA A 163 -20.30 28.79 -2.33
C ALA A 163 -21.46 28.03 -3.01
N ALA A 164 -21.88 26.90 -2.42
CA ALA A 164 -23.04 26.15 -2.88
C ALA A 164 -24.36 26.93 -2.73
N ALA A 165 -24.56 27.62 -1.60
CA ALA A 165 -25.72 28.47 -1.36
C ALA A 165 -25.81 29.65 -2.34
N ASP A 166 -24.68 30.26 -2.67
CA ASP A 166 -24.60 31.33 -3.67
C ASP A 166 -25.05 30.82 -5.05
N VAL A 167 -24.63 29.61 -5.46
CA VAL A 167 -25.11 29.00 -6.72
C VAL A 167 -26.62 28.73 -6.68
N LEU A 168 -27.12 28.11 -5.60
CA LEU A 168 -28.56 27.81 -5.46
C LEU A 168 -29.45 29.07 -5.60
N THR A 169 -28.99 30.20 -5.05
CA THR A 169 -29.77 31.44 -5.02
C THR A 169 -29.57 32.34 -6.24
N SER A 170 -28.49 32.15 -7.02
CA SER A 170 -28.15 33.00 -8.17
C SER A 170 -28.30 32.34 -9.53
N TYR A 171 -28.30 31.00 -9.61
CA TYR A 171 -28.43 30.28 -10.87
C TYR A 171 -29.81 30.52 -11.49
N ASP A 172 -29.87 31.04 -12.71
CA ASP A 172 -31.08 31.44 -13.42
C ASP A 172 -31.22 30.81 -14.82
N GLU A 173 -30.37 29.83 -15.14
CA GLU A 173 -30.38 29.17 -16.45
C GLU A 173 -31.48 28.11 -16.57
N ALA A 174 -31.76 27.72 -17.83
CA ALA A 174 -32.83 26.77 -18.16
C ALA A 174 -32.46 25.31 -17.95
N ALA A 175 -31.16 24.97 -17.90
CA ALA A 175 -30.71 23.60 -17.65
C ALA A 175 -30.97 23.22 -16.17
N PRO A 176 -31.42 21.98 -15.88
CA PRO A 176 -31.62 21.55 -14.50
C PRO A 176 -30.29 21.53 -13.75
N LEU A 177 -30.32 21.91 -12.49
CA LEU A 177 -29.14 22.11 -11.66
C LEU A 177 -28.84 20.84 -10.85
N SER A 178 -27.58 20.40 -10.80
CA SER A 178 -27.13 19.33 -9.91
C SER A 178 -25.98 19.82 -9.02
N LEU A 179 -26.19 19.84 -7.71
CA LEU A 179 -25.16 20.16 -6.71
C LEU A 179 -24.75 18.91 -5.95
N MET A 180 -23.46 18.59 -6.00
CA MET A 180 -22.83 17.60 -5.12
C MET A 180 -22.02 18.35 -4.06
N ILE A 181 -22.44 18.28 -2.80
CA ILE A 181 -21.86 19.04 -1.69
C ILE A 181 -21.28 18.06 -0.68
N GLY A 182 -19.95 17.98 -0.61
CA GLY A 182 -19.23 17.15 0.33
C GLY A 182 -18.67 17.94 1.51
N LEU A 183 -19.21 17.67 2.69
CA LEU A 183 -18.73 18.18 3.97
C LEU A 183 -17.61 17.29 4.50
N SER A 184 -16.62 17.90 5.16
CA SER A 184 -15.53 17.21 5.82
C SER A 184 -15.87 16.84 7.26
N ASP A 185 -16.69 17.61 7.96
CA ASP A 185 -17.05 17.27 9.32
C ASP A 185 -18.08 16.12 9.34
N PRO A 186 -18.08 15.27 10.38
CA PRO A 186 -17.25 15.32 11.60
C PRO A 186 -15.84 14.69 11.54
N HIS A 187 -15.26 14.42 10.36
CA HIS A 187 -13.92 13.81 10.25
C HIS A 187 -12.84 14.57 11.03
N GLY A 188 -11.86 13.84 11.54
CA GLY A 188 -10.71 14.43 12.23
C GLY A 188 -9.90 15.44 11.38
N PRO A 189 -9.30 16.49 11.98
CA PRO A 189 -9.16 16.71 13.42
C PRO A 189 -10.46 17.25 14.07
N MET A 190 -10.69 16.86 15.33
CA MET A 190 -11.88 17.21 16.14
C MET A 190 -11.76 18.63 16.72
N ILE A 191 -11.72 19.61 15.82
CA ILE A 191 -11.51 21.02 16.10
C ILE A 191 -12.71 21.82 15.61
N SER A 192 -13.48 22.34 16.57
CA SER A 192 -14.63 23.21 16.30
C SER A 192 -14.52 24.51 17.09
N PRO A 193 -15.26 25.57 16.72
CA PRO A 193 -15.46 26.73 17.59
C PRO A 193 -16.02 26.35 18.96
N GLN A 194 -15.65 27.12 20.00
CA GLN A 194 -16.08 26.89 21.38
C GLN A 194 -17.61 26.79 21.53
N SER A 195 -18.37 27.56 20.74
CA SER A 195 -19.84 27.57 20.79
C SER A 195 -20.49 26.22 20.53
N TYR A 196 -19.86 25.35 19.73
CA TYR A 196 -20.38 23.99 19.48
C TYR A 196 -19.99 23.03 20.60
N ARG A 197 -18.82 23.23 21.23
CA ARG A 197 -18.37 22.44 22.39
C ARG A 197 -19.21 22.73 23.63
N ASP A 198 -19.72 23.96 23.76
CA ASP A 198 -20.58 24.40 24.86
C ASP A 198 -21.93 23.65 24.93
N PHE A 199 -22.35 22.97 23.85
CA PHE A 199 -23.51 22.07 23.87
C PHE A 199 -23.26 20.80 24.70
N TYR A 200 -21.98 20.45 24.92
CA TYR A 200 -21.57 19.17 25.50
C TYR A 200 -20.65 19.39 26.71
N PRO A 201 -21.19 19.68 27.91
CA PRO A 201 -20.38 19.81 29.12
C PRO A 201 -19.58 18.54 29.39
N LEU A 202 -18.25 18.67 29.54
CA LEU A 202 -17.34 17.52 29.69
C LEU A 202 -17.70 16.61 30.88
N ASP A 203 -18.25 17.17 31.95
CA ASP A 203 -18.62 16.45 33.17
C ASP A 203 -19.92 15.64 33.03
N GLN A 204 -20.63 15.77 31.90
CA GLN A 204 -21.85 15.03 31.59
C GLN A 204 -21.64 13.94 30.53
N ILE A 205 -20.49 13.96 29.84
CA ILE A 205 -20.17 12.98 28.82
C ILE A 205 -19.80 11.66 29.49
N VAL A 206 -20.38 10.58 28.99
CA VAL A 206 -20.11 9.22 29.43
C VAL A 206 -19.47 8.46 28.28
N ALA A 207 -18.22 8.03 28.46
CA ALA A 207 -17.56 7.14 27.53
C ALA A 207 -18.18 5.73 27.59
N PRO A 208 -18.41 5.07 26.44
CA PRO A 208 -18.89 3.69 26.44
C PRO A 208 -17.91 2.76 27.17
N GLU A 209 -18.46 1.80 27.93
CA GLU A 209 -17.68 0.70 28.49
C GLU A 209 -17.93 -0.55 27.67
N TRP A 210 -16.87 -1.08 27.06
CA TRP A 210 -16.91 -2.41 26.46
C TRP A 210 -16.52 -3.46 27.50
N THR A 211 -17.37 -4.49 27.66
CA THR A 211 -17.22 -5.51 28.71
C THR A 211 -16.48 -6.76 28.26
N GLY A 212 -16.10 -6.84 26.97
CA GLY A 212 -15.15 -7.84 26.48
C GLY A 212 -15.72 -9.22 26.14
N ASP A 213 -16.88 -9.31 25.48
CA ASP A 213 -17.24 -10.56 24.81
C ASP A 213 -16.10 -10.97 23.84
N GLU A 214 -15.87 -12.27 23.67
CA GLU A 214 -14.77 -12.78 22.83
C GLU A 214 -14.97 -12.36 21.37
N VAL A 215 -14.38 -11.23 20.98
CA VAL A 215 -14.02 -10.95 19.59
C VAL A 215 -12.91 -11.93 19.20
N PRO A 216 -12.81 -12.35 17.93
CA PRO A 216 -11.75 -13.24 17.49
C PRO A 216 -10.38 -12.77 18.01
N PRO A 217 -9.46 -13.68 18.36
CA PRO A 217 -8.17 -13.31 18.96
C PRO A 217 -7.43 -12.21 18.19
N TRP A 218 -7.63 -12.20 16.88
CA TRP A 218 -7.04 -11.27 15.96
C TRP A 218 -7.65 -9.85 16.04
N MET A 219 -8.97 -9.72 16.22
CA MET A 219 -9.65 -8.44 16.47
C MET A 219 -9.23 -7.86 17.83
N GLN A 220 -8.93 -8.70 18.82
CA GLN A 220 -8.35 -8.24 20.09
C GLN A 220 -6.96 -7.63 19.88
N GLU A 221 -6.14 -8.23 19.03
CA GLU A 221 -4.84 -7.66 18.67
C GLU A 221 -5.00 -6.35 17.88
N TYR A 222 -5.93 -6.29 16.93
CA TYR A 222 -6.27 -5.07 16.18
C TYR A 222 -6.71 -3.93 17.12
N SER A 223 -7.59 -4.19 18.09
CA SER A 223 -8.01 -3.16 19.06
C SER A 223 -6.85 -2.55 19.87
N ARG A 224 -5.74 -3.27 20.04
CA ARG A 224 -4.54 -2.75 20.74
C ARG A 224 -3.70 -1.81 19.88
N THR A 225 -3.86 -1.85 18.56
CA THR A 225 -3.20 -0.92 17.64
C THR A 225 -3.95 0.40 17.50
N GLU A 226 -5.25 0.40 17.82
CA GLU A 226 -6.09 1.60 17.78
C GLU A 226 -5.75 2.58 18.90
N LEU A 227 -6.16 3.85 18.73
CA LEU A 227 -5.86 4.91 19.67
C LEU A 227 -6.74 4.84 20.92
N TRP A 228 -7.93 4.24 20.84
CA TRP A 228 -8.91 4.25 21.91
C TRP A 228 -8.39 3.77 23.27
N PRO A 229 -7.69 2.62 23.39
CA PRO A 229 -7.10 2.20 24.66
C PRO A 229 -6.13 3.25 25.23
N THR A 230 -5.36 3.91 24.36
CA THR A 230 -4.43 4.97 24.75
C THR A 230 -5.17 6.24 25.19
N ILE A 231 -6.16 6.69 24.41
CA ILE A 231 -7.02 7.84 24.73
C ILE A 231 -7.69 7.65 26.10
N ARG A 232 -8.23 6.45 26.36
CA ARG A 232 -8.84 6.11 27.64
C ARG A 232 -7.84 6.12 28.79
N ASN A 233 -6.68 5.48 28.62
CA ASN A 233 -5.64 5.39 29.66
C ASN A 233 -5.05 6.76 30.04
N ASP A 234 -4.97 7.67 29.08
CA ASP A 234 -4.51 9.04 29.30
C ASP A 234 -5.61 9.95 29.90
N GLY A 235 -6.83 9.43 30.09
CA GLY A 235 -7.96 10.18 30.65
C GLY A 235 -8.57 11.20 29.66
N TRP A 236 -8.52 10.91 28.36
CA TRP A 236 -8.98 11.80 27.29
C TRP A 236 -10.29 11.37 26.62
N ALA A 237 -10.90 10.25 27.01
CA ALA A 237 -12.08 9.70 26.36
C ALA A 237 -13.23 10.71 26.22
N GLU A 238 -13.60 11.40 27.30
CA GLU A 238 -14.70 12.38 27.29
C GLU A 238 -14.36 13.62 26.44
N ARG A 239 -13.09 14.04 26.42
CA ARG A 239 -12.64 15.17 25.59
C ARG A 239 -12.67 14.83 24.10
N TYR A 240 -12.29 13.60 23.77
CA TYR A 240 -12.31 13.07 22.41
C TYR A 240 -13.75 12.97 21.91
N ILE A 241 -14.65 12.35 22.69
CA ILE A 241 -16.09 12.31 22.39
C ILE A 241 -16.66 13.74 22.24
N GLN A 242 -16.35 14.66 23.17
CA GLN A 242 -16.81 16.05 23.07
C GLN A 242 -16.41 16.70 21.75
N GLY A 243 -15.16 16.50 21.32
CA GLY A 243 -14.64 17.04 20.07
C GLY A 243 -15.45 16.54 18.87
N TYR A 244 -15.66 15.23 18.78
CA TYR A 244 -16.47 14.64 17.72
C TYR A 244 -17.91 15.17 17.71
N LEU A 245 -18.60 15.18 18.86
CA LEU A 245 -19.99 15.67 18.95
C LEU A 245 -20.10 17.16 18.57
N ALA A 246 -19.07 17.96 18.90
CA ALA A 246 -19.02 19.36 18.51
C ALA A 246 -18.85 19.53 16.99
N ASN A 247 -17.98 18.76 16.34
CA ASN A 247 -17.86 18.74 14.87
C ASN A 247 -19.17 18.29 14.20
N VAL A 248 -19.89 17.31 14.76
CA VAL A 248 -21.22 16.90 14.24
C VAL A 248 -22.20 18.09 14.27
N SER A 249 -22.17 18.89 15.34
CA SER A 249 -23.05 20.05 15.50
C SER A 249 -22.67 21.21 14.58
N GLU A 250 -21.37 21.35 14.30
CA GLU A 250 -20.88 22.30 13.31
C GLU A 250 -21.34 21.90 11.90
N MET A 251 -21.15 20.65 11.51
CA MET A 251 -21.64 20.07 10.26
C MET A 251 -23.15 20.28 10.10
N ASP A 252 -23.94 20.04 11.14
CA ASP A 252 -25.39 20.29 11.13
C ASP A 252 -25.72 21.77 10.86
N ALA A 253 -24.96 22.71 11.42
CA ALA A 253 -25.14 24.13 11.13
C ALA A 253 -24.81 24.46 9.66
N ARG A 254 -23.87 23.74 9.04
CA ARG A 254 -23.56 23.88 7.60
C ARG A 254 -24.67 23.31 6.72
N LEU A 255 -25.25 22.17 7.10
CA LEU A 255 -26.47 21.68 6.49
C LEU A 255 -27.59 22.73 6.55
N GLY A 256 -27.77 23.39 7.70
CA GLY A 256 -28.73 24.49 7.85
C GLY A 256 -28.54 25.62 6.84
N THR A 257 -27.29 25.98 6.52
CA THR A 257 -26.97 27.00 5.51
C THR A 257 -27.49 26.61 4.13
N ILE A 258 -27.37 25.33 3.75
CA ILE A 258 -27.88 24.83 2.47
C ILE A 258 -29.41 24.80 2.47
N LEU A 259 -30.04 24.32 3.54
CA LEU A 259 -31.50 24.28 3.64
C LEU A 259 -32.13 25.68 3.61
N ASP A 260 -31.49 26.66 4.25
CA ASP A 260 -31.93 28.06 4.20
C ASP A 260 -31.78 28.65 2.80
N ALA A 261 -30.73 28.28 2.06
CA ALA A 261 -30.55 28.70 0.67
C ALA A 261 -31.59 28.08 -0.27
N ILE A 262 -31.97 26.82 -0.05
CA ILE A 262 -33.07 26.16 -0.78
C ILE A 262 -34.38 26.91 -0.51
N ASP A 263 -34.72 27.15 0.76
CA ASP A 263 -35.94 27.89 1.14
C ASP A 263 -35.97 29.33 0.60
N ALA A 264 -34.81 29.96 0.44
CA ALA A 264 -34.67 31.30 -0.13
C ALA A 264 -34.68 31.31 -1.67
N SER A 265 -34.47 30.15 -2.31
CA SER A 265 -34.55 30.00 -3.75
C SER A 265 -36.00 29.76 -4.20
N ASP A 266 -36.31 30.10 -5.46
CA ASP A 266 -37.59 29.71 -6.08
C ASP A 266 -37.56 28.27 -6.65
N ARG A 267 -36.58 27.45 -6.21
CA ARG A 267 -36.36 26.08 -6.69
C ARG A 267 -36.93 25.07 -5.69
N ASP A 268 -37.35 23.92 -6.22
CA ASP A 268 -37.90 22.82 -5.43
C ASP A 268 -37.13 21.54 -5.77
N PRO A 269 -35.86 21.41 -5.30
CA PRO A 269 -34.99 20.33 -5.72
C PRO A 269 -35.34 19.01 -5.03
N VAL A 270 -35.00 17.90 -5.67
CA VAL A 270 -34.79 16.62 -4.96
C VAL A 270 -33.57 16.78 -4.07
N ILE A 271 -33.65 16.34 -2.81
CA ILE A 271 -32.54 16.39 -1.86
C ILE A 271 -32.15 14.96 -1.47
N ALA A 272 -30.87 14.64 -1.52
CA ALA A 272 -30.32 13.43 -0.94
C ALA A 272 -29.26 13.80 0.10
N PHE A 273 -29.35 13.25 1.31
CA PHE A 273 -28.29 13.35 2.32
C PHE A 273 -27.78 11.96 2.65
N TRP A 274 -26.45 11.79 2.68
CA TRP A 274 -25.79 10.54 2.99
C TRP A 274 -24.46 10.76 3.72
N CYS A 275 -23.87 9.67 4.21
CA CYS A 275 -22.53 9.67 4.75
C CYS A 275 -21.78 8.40 4.33
N ASP A 276 -20.48 8.54 4.10
CA ASP A 276 -19.60 7.49 3.60
C ASP A 276 -19.32 6.39 4.63
N HIS A 277 -19.26 6.70 5.92
CA HIS A 277 -19.25 5.69 6.99
C HIS A 277 -19.47 6.34 8.35
N GLY A 278 -19.75 5.51 9.35
CA GLY A 278 -19.81 5.95 10.73
C GLY A 278 -18.43 6.09 11.37
N PHE A 279 -18.40 6.24 12.69
CA PHE A 279 -17.17 6.44 13.46
C PHE A 279 -17.30 5.81 14.84
N MET A 280 -16.33 4.97 15.20
CA MET A 280 -16.24 4.31 16.49
C MET A 280 -15.78 5.31 17.56
N LEU A 281 -16.48 5.34 18.69
CA LEU A 281 -16.14 6.16 19.85
C LEU A 281 -16.08 5.32 21.12
N GLY A 282 -15.31 4.23 21.04
CA GLY A 282 -15.01 3.36 22.18
C GLY A 282 -15.80 2.07 22.31
N ASN A 283 -16.83 1.89 21.49
CA ASN A 283 -17.47 0.58 21.39
C ASN A 283 -16.44 -0.43 20.86
N HIS A 284 -16.43 -1.64 21.42
CA HIS A 284 -15.44 -2.68 21.12
C HIS A 284 -13.98 -2.29 21.43
N ASP A 285 -13.76 -1.29 22.28
CA ASP A 285 -12.44 -0.69 22.54
C ASP A 285 -11.75 -0.17 21.26
N LEU A 286 -12.54 0.26 20.25
CA LEU A 286 -12.08 0.84 18.98
C LEU A 286 -12.40 2.34 18.88
N ASP A 287 -11.58 3.08 18.15
CA ASP A 287 -11.89 4.42 17.63
C ASP A 287 -11.80 4.45 16.11
N GLY A 288 -12.29 5.53 15.49
CA GLY A 288 -12.10 5.72 14.07
C GLY A 288 -13.03 4.89 13.20
N LYS A 289 -12.48 4.32 12.14
CA LYS A 289 -13.22 3.56 11.11
C LYS A 289 -12.74 2.12 11.09
N PHE A 290 -12.74 1.44 9.94
CA PHE A 290 -12.19 0.07 9.81
C PHE A 290 -12.88 -1.02 10.65
N ALA A 291 -14.05 -0.76 11.23
CA ALA A 291 -14.76 -1.73 12.05
C ALA A 291 -16.01 -2.28 11.33
N PRO A 292 -16.30 -3.59 11.42
CA PRO A 292 -17.51 -4.20 10.86
C PRO A 292 -18.75 -4.03 11.75
N TYR A 293 -18.73 -3.10 12.72
CA TYR A 293 -19.77 -2.93 13.74
C TYR A 293 -20.72 -1.77 13.40
N GLU A 294 -21.94 -1.80 13.96
CA GLU A 294 -23.02 -0.84 13.64
C GLU A 294 -22.60 0.63 13.70
N GLN A 295 -21.72 1.01 14.64
CA GLN A 295 -21.32 2.41 14.82
C GLN A 295 -20.44 2.92 13.67
N ALA A 296 -19.69 2.03 13.02
CA ALA A 296 -18.86 2.36 11.85
C ALA A 296 -19.59 2.11 10.51
N THR A 297 -20.55 1.18 10.46
CA THR A 297 -21.18 0.81 9.18
C THR A 297 -22.56 1.43 8.94
N SER A 298 -23.28 1.83 10.00
CA SER A 298 -24.60 2.44 9.85
C SER A 298 -24.50 3.96 9.75
N THR A 299 -25.07 4.52 8.70
CA THR A 299 -25.05 5.97 8.43
C THR A 299 -26.46 6.52 8.18
N PRO A 300 -26.67 7.83 8.33
CA PRO A 300 -27.92 8.46 7.91
C PRO A 300 -28.05 8.46 6.38
N LEU A 301 -29.23 8.10 5.87
CA LEU A 301 -29.60 8.26 4.47
C LEU A 301 -30.99 8.91 4.39
N ILE A 302 -31.11 10.06 3.74
CA ILE A 302 -32.38 10.81 3.66
C ILE A 302 -32.64 11.19 2.21
N PHE A 303 -33.87 10.99 1.77
CA PHE A 303 -34.36 11.49 0.49
C PHE A 303 -35.56 12.40 0.68
N VAL A 304 -35.54 13.54 0.01
CA VAL A 304 -36.67 14.46 -0.14
C VAL A 304 -37.00 14.54 -1.62
N ASP A 305 -38.17 14.05 -2.00
CA ASP A 305 -38.77 14.39 -3.29
C ASP A 305 -39.92 15.37 -3.01
N PRO A 306 -39.91 16.59 -3.57
CA PRO A 306 -41.00 17.53 -3.37
C PRO A 306 -42.37 17.01 -3.84
N ASP A 307 -42.40 16.08 -4.79
CA ASP A 307 -43.63 15.45 -5.28
C ASP A 307 -44.08 14.26 -4.41
N ALA A 308 -43.28 13.84 -3.43
CA ALA A 308 -43.69 12.81 -2.48
C ALA A 308 -44.67 13.40 -1.45
N GLY A 309 -45.82 12.74 -1.32
CA GLY A 309 -46.84 13.08 -0.32
C GLY A 309 -46.42 12.80 1.13
N PRO A 310 -45.76 11.66 1.44
CA PRO A 310 -45.25 11.38 2.78
C PRO A 310 -44.05 12.26 3.13
N ARG A 311 -44.08 12.88 4.32
CA ARG A 311 -42.99 13.68 4.90
C ARG A 311 -42.76 13.29 6.35
N GLY A 312 -41.53 13.41 6.83
CA GLY A 312 -41.17 13.02 8.20
C GLY A 312 -41.24 11.51 8.43
N VAL A 313 -41.05 10.72 7.38
CA VAL A 313 -41.12 9.25 7.45
C VAL A 313 -39.80 8.72 7.98
N ARG A 314 -39.87 7.81 8.95
CA ARG A 314 -38.73 6.97 9.36
C ARG A 314 -38.92 5.56 8.84
N ASN A 315 -37.94 5.06 8.12
CA ASN A 315 -37.90 3.70 7.61
C ASN A 315 -36.72 2.96 8.26
N ASP A 316 -37.05 1.96 9.09
CA ASP A 316 -36.07 1.13 9.81
C ASP A 316 -35.67 -0.14 9.01
N GLY A 317 -36.14 -0.25 7.77
CA GLY A 317 -35.74 -1.30 6.84
C GLY A 317 -34.25 -1.19 6.51
N VAL A 318 -33.60 -2.35 6.37
CA VAL A 318 -32.19 -2.40 5.99
C VAL A 318 -32.09 -2.02 4.52
N VAL A 319 -31.20 -1.08 4.21
CA VAL A 319 -30.88 -0.61 2.86
C VAL A 319 -29.37 -0.47 2.71
N SER A 320 -28.88 -0.48 1.48
CA SER A 320 -27.46 -0.35 1.16
C SER A 320 -27.15 1.07 0.69
N LEU A 321 -25.95 1.57 0.97
CA LEU A 321 -25.50 2.84 0.38
C LEU A 321 -25.37 2.76 -1.16
N LEU A 322 -25.31 1.55 -1.73
CA LEU A 322 -25.41 1.33 -3.18
C LEU A 322 -26.73 1.84 -3.76
N ASP A 323 -27.77 1.95 -2.93
CA ASP A 323 -29.10 2.40 -3.33
C ASP A 323 -29.13 3.92 -3.60
N LEU A 324 -28.08 4.68 -3.23
CA LEU A 324 -28.02 6.13 -3.39
C LEU A 324 -28.18 6.55 -4.86
N MET A 325 -27.24 6.16 -5.71
CA MET A 325 -27.22 6.53 -7.13
C MET A 325 -28.52 6.13 -7.87
N PRO A 326 -29.00 4.87 -7.82
CA PRO A 326 -30.22 4.49 -8.54
C PRO A 326 -31.46 5.25 -8.01
N THR A 327 -31.54 5.50 -6.70
CA THR A 327 -32.65 6.27 -6.12
C THR A 327 -32.65 7.71 -6.61
N VAL A 328 -31.50 8.39 -6.57
CA VAL A 328 -31.37 9.77 -7.04
C VAL A 328 -31.79 9.87 -8.51
N LEU A 329 -31.23 9.03 -9.37
CA LEU A 329 -31.51 9.04 -10.81
C LEU A 329 -32.99 8.82 -11.10
N ASP A 330 -33.64 7.87 -10.43
CA ASP A 330 -35.07 7.59 -10.60
C ASP A 330 -35.98 8.74 -10.12
N LEU A 331 -35.65 9.35 -8.97
CA LEU A 331 -36.37 10.52 -8.46
C LEU A 331 -36.32 11.71 -9.42
N VAL A 332 -35.17 11.94 -10.07
CA VAL A 332 -35.00 13.03 -11.04
C VAL A 332 -35.32 12.65 -12.48
N GLY A 333 -35.76 11.42 -12.73
CA GLY A 333 -36.20 10.93 -14.05
C GLY A 333 -35.07 10.65 -15.05
N VAL A 334 -33.85 10.41 -14.58
CA VAL A 334 -32.70 10.01 -15.41
C VAL A 334 -32.57 8.47 -15.40
N PRO A 335 -32.36 7.81 -16.55
CA PRO A 335 -32.21 6.35 -16.59
C PRO A 335 -31.03 5.86 -15.74
N VAL A 336 -31.27 4.83 -14.93
CA VAL A 336 -30.23 4.14 -14.16
C VAL A 336 -29.37 3.29 -15.11
N PRO A 337 -28.02 3.42 -15.10
CA PRO A 337 -27.15 2.57 -15.90
C PRO A 337 -27.22 1.10 -15.49
N ASP A 338 -27.09 0.18 -16.46
CA ASP A 338 -27.07 -1.28 -16.22
C ASP A 338 -25.87 -1.75 -15.37
N THR A 339 -24.90 -0.87 -15.11
CA THR A 339 -23.71 -1.12 -14.29
C THR A 339 -23.95 -0.98 -12.79
N VAL A 340 -25.09 -0.42 -12.39
CA VAL A 340 -25.46 -0.18 -10.99
C VAL A 340 -25.96 -1.48 -10.35
N GLU A 341 -25.45 -1.81 -9.17
CA GLU A 341 -25.80 -3.00 -8.38
C GLU A 341 -26.89 -2.71 -7.33
N GLY A 342 -27.02 -1.45 -6.88
CA GLY A 342 -28.03 -1.03 -5.90
C GLY A 342 -29.45 -0.95 -6.45
N ASN A 343 -30.43 -0.88 -5.54
CA ASN A 343 -31.86 -0.84 -5.83
C ASN A 343 -32.44 0.56 -5.60
N SER A 344 -33.26 1.07 -6.53
CA SER A 344 -33.94 2.36 -6.33
C SER A 344 -34.96 2.29 -5.18
N LEU A 345 -34.81 3.19 -4.21
CA LEU A 345 -35.73 3.40 -3.10
C LEU A 345 -36.81 4.44 -3.43
N ALA A 346 -36.88 4.96 -4.65
CA ALA A 346 -37.86 5.98 -5.03
C ALA A 346 -39.32 5.52 -4.76
N GLY A 347 -39.60 4.23 -4.97
CA GLY A 347 -40.89 3.63 -4.62
C GLY A 347 -41.22 3.75 -3.12
N VAL A 348 -40.22 3.53 -2.25
CA VAL A 348 -40.35 3.67 -0.79
C VAL A 348 -40.52 5.13 -0.38
N VAL A 349 -39.82 6.06 -1.06
CA VAL A 349 -39.95 7.51 -0.82
C VAL A 349 -41.38 7.99 -1.10
N HIS A 350 -42.03 7.48 -2.15
CA HIS A 350 -43.43 7.83 -2.47
C HIS A 350 -44.48 7.05 -1.68
N ASP A 351 -44.18 5.79 -1.33
CA ASP A 351 -45.04 4.92 -0.55
C ASP A 351 -44.22 4.14 0.51
N PRO A 352 -44.19 4.62 1.76
CA PRO A 352 -43.48 3.97 2.86
C PRO A 352 -43.93 2.54 3.17
N GLY A 353 -45.05 2.08 2.60
CA GLY A 353 -45.51 0.70 2.69
C GLY A 353 -44.74 -0.28 1.78
N VAL A 354 -43.96 0.22 0.82
CA VAL A 354 -43.11 -0.60 -0.04
C VAL A 354 -41.97 -1.21 0.80
N PRO A 355 -41.77 -2.54 0.76
CA PRO A 355 -40.70 -3.18 1.51
C PRO A 355 -39.32 -2.82 0.95
N THR A 356 -38.32 -2.73 1.83
CA THR A 356 -36.91 -2.63 1.43
C THR A 356 -36.33 -4.02 1.17
N GLU A 357 -35.11 -4.07 0.62
CA GLU A 357 -34.35 -5.31 0.35
C GLU A 357 -34.20 -6.17 1.60
N GLY A 358 -33.98 -5.53 2.77
CA GLY A 358 -33.91 -6.20 4.05
C GLY A 358 -32.57 -6.88 4.30
N VAL A 359 -31.58 -6.69 3.43
CA VAL A 359 -30.21 -7.14 3.62
C VAL A 359 -29.23 -6.08 3.08
N ALA A 360 -28.06 -5.97 3.69
CA ALA A 360 -26.95 -5.19 3.16
C ALA A 360 -25.62 -5.86 3.53
N LEU A 361 -24.65 -5.81 2.61
CA LEU A 361 -23.29 -6.31 2.81
C LEU A 361 -22.32 -5.16 3.06
N THR A 362 -21.41 -5.38 4.00
CA THR A 362 -20.27 -4.51 4.29
C THR A 362 -19.00 -5.35 4.24
N ALA A 363 -17.97 -4.87 3.53
CA ALA A 363 -16.68 -5.52 3.43
C ALA A 363 -15.58 -4.62 4.00
N ILE A 364 -14.60 -5.20 4.68
CA ILE A 364 -13.41 -4.49 5.19
C ILE A 364 -12.30 -5.48 5.53
N MET A 365 -11.06 -5.26 5.10
CA MET A 365 -9.90 -6.10 5.50
C MET A 365 -10.17 -7.62 5.36
N GLY A 366 -10.71 -8.04 4.21
CA GLY A 366 -11.13 -9.43 3.92
C GLY A 366 -12.24 -10.01 4.80
N THR A 367 -12.79 -9.18 5.68
CA THR A 367 -14.01 -9.45 6.43
C THR A 367 -15.22 -9.12 5.57
N ILE A 368 -16.26 -9.95 5.66
CA ILE A 368 -17.56 -9.65 5.08
C ILE A 368 -18.65 -9.77 6.15
N SER A 369 -19.43 -8.72 6.32
CA SER A 369 -20.53 -8.63 7.26
C SER A 369 -21.84 -8.46 6.52
N MET A 370 -22.86 -9.23 6.92
CA MET A 370 -24.22 -9.10 6.41
C MET A 370 -25.13 -8.61 7.53
N ARG A 371 -25.81 -7.50 7.26
CA ARG A 371 -26.86 -6.96 8.11
C ARG A 371 -28.23 -7.33 7.55
N THR A 372 -29.05 -8.01 8.35
CA THR A 372 -30.48 -8.30 8.10
C THR A 372 -31.35 -7.40 9.00
N PRO A 373 -32.69 -7.49 9.09
CA PRO A 373 -33.42 -6.67 10.06
C PRO A 373 -33.15 -7.12 11.51
N ALA A 374 -32.97 -8.42 11.71
CA ALA A 374 -32.86 -9.04 13.03
C ALA A 374 -31.42 -9.25 13.52
N TYR A 375 -30.51 -9.57 12.61
CA TYR A 375 -29.16 -10.01 12.94
C TYR A 375 -28.09 -9.32 12.10
N ARG A 376 -26.88 -9.29 12.63
CA ARG A 376 -25.63 -9.07 11.90
C ARG A 376 -24.78 -10.33 12.02
N ILE A 377 -24.29 -10.85 10.90
CA ILE A 377 -23.33 -11.95 10.86
C ILE A 377 -22.08 -11.45 10.16
N THR A 378 -20.93 -11.68 10.77
CA THR A 378 -19.63 -11.31 10.20
C THR A 378 -18.83 -12.58 9.97
N ARG A 379 -18.26 -12.75 8.78
CA ARG A 379 -17.31 -13.80 8.45
C ARG A 379 -15.93 -13.19 8.26
N TYR A 380 -14.94 -13.82 8.88
CA TYR A 380 -13.53 -13.45 8.74
C TYR A 380 -12.79 -14.36 7.77
N GLU A 381 -11.60 -13.94 7.36
CA GLU A 381 -10.75 -14.68 6.42
C GLU A 381 -10.36 -16.08 6.94
N ASP A 382 -10.23 -16.23 8.26
CA ASP A 382 -9.89 -17.51 8.91
C ASP A 382 -11.09 -18.46 9.07
N ASN A 383 -12.21 -18.16 8.40
CA ASN A 383 -13.50 -18.87 8.50
C ASN A 383 -14.19 -18.81 9.88
N THR A 384 -13.73 -17.94 10.79
CA THR A 384 -14.49 -17.67 12.02
C THR A 384 -15.62 -16.68 11.77
N TYR A 385 -16.57 -16.64 12.72
CA TYR A 385 -17.76 -15.82 12.61
C TYR A 385 -18.06 -15.05 13.91
N GLU A 386 -18.72 -13.91 13.76
CA GLU A 386 -19.49 -13.26 14.82
C GLU A 386 -20.98 -13.27 14.47
N LEU A 387 -21.83 -13.26 15.51
CA LEU A 387 -23.27 -13.13 15.35
C LEU A 387 -23.86 -12.19 16.41
N PHE A 388 -24.65 -11.21 15.97
CA PHE A 388 -25.33 -10.26 16.86
C PHE A 388 -26.84 -10.21 16.60
N ASP A 389 -27.66 -10.12 17.65
CA ASP A 389 -29.13 -9.89 17.57
C ASP A 389 -29.42 -8.40 17.71
N CYS A 390 -29.33 -7.65 16.61
CA CYS A 390 -29.39 -6.19 16.62
C CYS A 390 -30.72 -5.60 17.10
N ARG A 391 -31.78 -6.40 17.31
CA ARG A 391 -33.04 -5.93 17.92
C ARG A 391 -32.94 -5.79 19.42
N ARG A 392 -32.02 -6.53 20.04
CA ARG A 392 -31.80 -6.57 21.50
C ARG A 392 -30.46 -5.96 21.87
N ASP A 393 -29.52 -6.02 20.95
CA ASP A 393 -28.17 -5.51 21.10
C ASP A 393 -27.78 -4.65 19.88
N PRO A 394 -28.36 -3.44 19.78
CA PRO A 394 -28.17 -2.56 18.62
C PRO A 394 -26.73 -2.05 18.49
N GLU A 395 -25.91 -2.12 19.54
CA GLU A 395 -24.49 -1.73 19.52
C GLU A 395 -23.55 -2.91 19.25
N ASN A 396 -24.10 -4.12 19.11
CA ASN A 396 -23.35 -5.35 18.87
C ASN A 396 -22.38 -5.68 20.01
N GLN A 397 -22.77 -5.45 21.27
CA GLN A 397 -21.90 -5.65 22.43
C GLN A 397 -21.63 -7.15 22.72
N HIS A 398 -22.53 -8.05 22.34
CA HIS A 398 -22.47 -9.46 22.73
C HIS A 398 -22.46 -10.44 21.55
N ASN A 399 -21.38 -11.21 21.44
CA ASN A 399 -21.20 -12.20 20.38
C ASN A 399 -21.97 -13.49 20.70
N LEU A 400 -22.87 -13.89 19.80
CA LEU A 400 -23.78 -15.01 19.96
C LEU A 400 -23.33 -16.28 19.23
N VAL A 401 -22.16 -16.28 18.58
CA VAL A 401 -21.70 -17.39 17.72
C VAL A 401 -21.67 -18.73 18.45
N ASP A 402 -21.22 -18.75 19.70
CA ASP A 402 -21.10 -19.97 20.53
C ASP A 402 -22.31 -20.25 21.42
N VAL A 403 -23.36 -19.43 21.34
CA VAL A 403 -24.54 -19.57 22.19
C VAL A 403 -25.47 -20.65 21.61
N PRO A 404 -25.65 -21.83 22.24
CA PRO A 404 -26.26 -22.99 21.58
C PRO A 404 -27.68 -22.78 21.03
N ARG A 405 -28.46 -21.89 21.64
CA ARG A 405 -29.84 -21.56 21.19
C ARG A 405 -29.87 -20.85 19.83
N TYR A 406 -28.75 -20.26 19.39
CA TYR A 406 -28.63 -19.56 18.12
C TYR A 406 -27.97 -20.40 17.01
N GLY A 407 -27.53 -21.63 17.27
CA GLY A 407 -26.83 -22.45 16.27
C GLY A 407 -27.60 -22.64 14.96
N ALA A 408 -28.91 -22.89 15.03
CA ALA A 408 -29.76 -23.01 13.83
C ALA A 408 -30.02 -21.68 13.10
N VAL A 409 -29.85 -20.54 13.79
CA VAL A 409 -29.89 -19.20 13.18
C VAL A 409 -28.56 -18.90 12.50
N LEU A 410 -27.45 -19.19 13.18
CA LEU A 410 -26.10 -19.04 12.65
C LEU A 410 -25.93 -19.81 11.34
N GLU A 411 -26.25 -21.11 11.30
CA GLU A 411 -26.13 -21.95 10.11
C GLU A 411 -26.91 -21.35 8.91
N LYS A 412 -28.14 -20.88 9.14
CA LYS A 412 -28.94 -20.23 8.08
C LYS A 412 -28.32 -18.93 7.60
N LEU A 413 -27.82 -18.11 8.52
CA LEU A 413 -27.19 -16.84 8.19
C LEU A 413 -25.84 -17.03 7.49
N GLN A 414 -25.08 -18.08 7.80
CA GLN A 414 -23.84 -18.43 7.09
C GLN A 414 -24.13 -18.75 5.62
N HIS A 415 -25.13 -19.61 5.36
CA HIS A 415 -25.55 -19.92 3.99
C HIS A 415 -26.10 -18.70 3.25
N TRP A 416 -26.84 -17.83 3.94
CA TRP A 416 -27.39 -16.64 3.32
C TRP A 416 -26.29 -15.61 3.01
N LEU A 417 -25.39 -15.31 3.97
CA LEU A 417 -24.22 -14.47 3.73
C LEU A 417 -23.42 -14.97 2.53
N GLN A 418 -23.19 -16.28 2.45
CA GLN A 418 -22.48 -16.87 1.33
C GLN A 418 -23.20 -16.59 -0.01
N ALA A 419 -24.51 -16.86 -0.08
CA ALA A 419 -25.28 -16.66 -1.29
C ALA A 419 -25.40 -15.18 -1.72
N GLU A 420 -25.46 -14.24 -0.77
CA GLU A 420 -25.45 -12.80 -1.08
C GLU A 420 -24.09 -12.35 -1.61
N ALA A 421 -23.01 -12.81 -0.97
CA ALA A 421 -21.66 -12.47 -1.40
C ALA A 421 -21.35 -13.04 -2.81
N GLU A 422 -21.74 -14.29 -3.08
CA GLU A 422 -21.60 -14.92 -4.40
C GLU A 422 -22.39 -14.18 -5.50
N GLN A 423 -23.55 -13.60 -5.17
CA GLN A 423 -24.30 -12.75 -6.11
C GLN A 423 -23.56 -11.46 -6.47
N GLN A 424 -22.75 -10.92 -5.55
CA GLN A 424 -21.87 -9.76 -5.78
C GLN A 424 -20.49 -10.17 -6.33
N GLY A 425 -20.34 -11.41 -6.81
CA GLY A 425 -19.11 -11.91 -7.43
C GLY A 425 -18.01 -12.32 -6.44
N VAL A 426 -18.30 -12.36 -5.14
CA VAL A 426 -17.34 -12.79 -4.12
C VAL A 426 -17.19 -14.31 -4.14
N THR A 427 -15.94 -14.80 -4.16
CA THR A 427 -15.62 -16.22 -4.04
C THR A 427 -14.93 -16.49 -2.70
N PHE A 428 -15.43 -17.45 -1.93
CA PHE A 428 -14.79 -17.90 -0.69
C PHE A 428 -13.84 -19.07 -0.94
N PHE A 429 -12.65 -19.02 -0.33
CA PHE A 429 -11.71 -20.12 -0.31
C PHE A 429 -11.66 -20.73 1.10
N ASP A 430 -11.93 -22.02 1.24
CA ASP A 430 -12.06 -22.72 2.54
C ASP A 430 -10.73 -22.87 3.33
N HIS A 431 -9.60 -22.30 2.87
CA HIS A 431 -8.26 -22.67 3.34
C HIS A 431 -7.25 -21.51 3.52
N GLN A 432 -7.67 -20.29 3.90
CA GLN A 432 -6.69 -19.19 4.06
C GLN A 432 -6.39 -18.86 5.53
N LYS A 433 -5.09 -18.66 5.79
CA LYS A 433 -4.49 -18.45 7.10
C LYS A 433 -4.03 -17.01 7.18
N VAL A 434 -4.34 -16.36 8.29
CA VAL A 434 -3.80 -15.06 8.69
C VAL A 434 -2.27 -15.11 8.75
N VAL A 435 -1.59 -14.09 8.22
CA VAL A 435 -0.13 -13.91 8.33
C VAL A 435 0.18 -12.88 9.41
N ARG A 436 1.27 -13.08 10.14
CA ARG A 436 1.78 -12.17 11.16
C ARG A 436 3.27 -11.97 10.88
N PHE A 437 3.75 -10.73 10.84
CA PHE A 437 5.17 -10.42 10.66
C PHE A 437 5.76 -9.81 11.93
N ASP A 438 6.96 -10.26 12.31
CA ASP A 438 7.73 -9.70 13.42
C ASP A 438 8.67 -8.61 12.88
N THR A 439 8.49 -7.36 13.32
CA THR A 439 9.45 -6.27 13.04
C THR A 439 10.25 -5.93 14.31
N ASP A 440 11.42 -5.31 14.14
CA ASP A 440 12.34 -4.97 15.24
C ASP A 440 11.78 -3.94 16.25
N TRP A 441 10.64 -3.29 15.94
CA TRP A 441 9.99 -2.28 16.78
C TRP A 441 8.78 -2.79 17.57
N GLY A 442 8.44 -4.08 17.42
CA GLY A 442 7.24 -4.67 18.01
C GLY A 442 6.27 -5.12 16.92
N GLN A 443 5.61 -6.23 17.25
CA GLN A 443 4.59 -6.94 16.50
C GLN A 443 3.65 -6.01 15.70
N GLN A 444 3.67 -6.10 14.36
CA GLN A 444 2.62 -5.54 13.49
C GLN A 444 1.92 -6.68 12.75
N TYR A 445 0.59 -6.64 12.68
CA TYR A 445 -0.25 -7.69 12.10
C TYR A 445 -0.91 -7.18 10.81
N PHE A 446 -0.91 -7.97 9.72
CA PHE A 446 -1.84 -7.79 8.61
C PHE A 446 -2.32 -9.11 7.99
N PHE A 447 -3.62 -9.17 7.74
CA PHE A 447 -4.43 -10.33 7.32
C PHE A 447 -4.41 -10.54 5.79
N SER A 448 -4.81 -11.74 5.36
CA SER A 448 -4.43 -12.50 4.15
C SER A 448 -5.42 -12.43 2.97
N ALA A 449 -4.90 -12.06 1.80
CA ALA A 449 -5.22 -12.59 0.46
C ALA A 449 -6.67 -13.06 0.15
N ASN A 450 -7.41 -12.18 -0.56
CA ASN A 450 -8.56 -12.40 -1.46
C ASN A 450 -10.00 -12.41 -0.90
N ALA A 451 -10.64 -11.24 -1.05
CA ALA A 451 -11.86 -11.15 -1.84
C ALA A 451 -11.49 -10.52 -3.20
N SER A 452 -11.11 -11.35 -4.18
CA SER A 452 -10.92 -11.00 -5.61
C SER A 452 -10.10 -9.71 -5.89
N ASN A 453 -8.78 -9.88 -6.05
CA ASN A 453 -7.78 -8.85 -6.36
C ASN A 453 -7.62 -7.75 -5.30
N ILE A 454 -6.59 -7.89 -4.43
CA ILE A 454 -5.78 -6.78 -3.89
C ILE A 454 -4.58 -7.40 -3.16
N LEU A 455 -3.38 -7.18 -3.69
CA LEU A 455 -2.11 -7.34 -2.99
C LEU A 455 -1.41 -5.98 -3.04
N ALA A 456 -1.84 -5.08 -2.16
CA ALA A 456 -1.12 -3.86 -1.84
C ALA A 456 -1.18 -3.68 -0.33
N ILE A 457 -0.02 -3.80 0.32
CA ILE A 457 0.17 -3.41 1.71
C ILE A 457 0.09 -1.87 1.73
N SER A 458 -1.01 -1.31 2.26
CA SER A 458 -1.06 0.10 2.65
C SER A 458 -1.43 0.20 4.12
N ASP A 459 -0.53 0.83 4.88
CA ASP A 459 -0.60 1.17 6.30
C ASP A 459 -2.03 1.67 6.72
N PRO A 460 -2.65 1.12 7.79
CA PRO A 460 -3.96 1.56 8.29
C PRO A 460 -3.95 2.94 8.95
N GLY A 461 -2.78 3.54 9.18
CA GLY A 461 -2.61 4.60 10.15
C GLY A 461 -2.90 6.03 9.73
N GLY A 462 -3.39 6.34 8.52
CA GLY A 462 -3.89 7.68 8.16
C GLY A 462 -2.97 8.86 8.53
N TYR A 463 -1.67 8.61 8.62
CA TYR A 463 -0.61 9.56 8.87
C TYR A 463 0.55 9.12 7.99
N ASP A 464 1.06 10.08 7.24
CA ASP A 464 2.30 10.04 6.47
C ASP A 464 3.50 9.87 7.44
N ARG A 465 3.56 8.73 8.14
CA ARG A 465 4.66 8.29 9.01
C ARG A 465 4.95 6.79 8.90
N GLY A 466 4.50 6.14 7.84
CA GLY A 466 5.07 4.87 7.35
C GLY A 466 6.42 5.09 6.65
N HIS A 467 7.31 5.89 7.25
CA HIS A 467 8.73 5.88 6.92
C HIS A 467 9.37 4.78 7.78
N SER A 468 9.21 3.50 7.39
CA SER A 468 9.84 2.39 8.11
C SER A 468 11.21 2.09 7.51
N ASN A 469 12.23 2.74 8.04
CA ASN A 469 13.62 2.31 7.89
C ASN A 469 13.80 0.97 8.65
N ASN A 470 14.28 -0.08 7.96
CA ASN A 470 14.58 -1.43 8.48
C ASN A 470 13.37 -2.38 8.72
N ALA A 471 12.67 -2.82 7.67
CA ALA A 471 11.71 -3.92 7.77
C ALA A 471 12.40 -5.28 7.58
N LEU A 472 12.23 -6.21 8.55
CA LEU A 472 12.54 -7.64 8.38
C LEU A 472 11.23 -8.41 8.14
N VAL A 473 11.11 -9.05 6.99
CA VAL A 473 9.96 -9.88 6.62
C VAL A 473 10.41 -11.33 6.49
N ARG A 474 9.66 -12.24 7.12
CA ARG A 474 9.83 -13.70 6.97
C ARG A 474 8.53 -14.31 6.46
N MET A 475 8.54 -14.85 5.24
CA MET A 475 7.39 -15.52 4.65
C MET A 475 7.11 -16.82 5.42
N PRO A 476 5.86 -17.08 5.83
CA PRO A 476 5.50 -18.35 6.47
C PRO A 476 5.55 -19.49 5.45
N ASP A 477 5.82 -20.72 5.91
CA ASP A 477 6.06 -21.94 5.10
C ASP A 477 4.99 -22.32 4.06
N TRP A 478 3.86 -21.62 3.99
CA TRP A 478 2.74 -21.89 3.08
C TRP A 478 2.53 -20.80 2.01
N MET A 479 3.26 -19.69 2.06
CA MET A 479 3.06 -18.53 1.19
C MET A 479 3.96 -18.61 -0.06
N GLU A 480 3.41 -18.48 -1.25
CA GLU A 480 4.18 -18.57 -2.52
C GLU A 480 4.45 -17.19 -3.15
N ASP A 481 3.61 -16.19 -2.88
CA ASP A 481 3.73 -14.86 -3.50
C ASP A 481 3.84 -13.74 -2.44
N PHE A 482 4.82 -12.85 -2.59
CA PHE A 482 4.97 -11.67 -1.73
C PHE A 482 5.40 -10.42 -2.51
N TRP A 483 4.50 -9.45 -2.60
CA TRP A 483 4.79 -8.11 -3.13
C TRP A 483 4.98 -7.12 -1.98
N PHE A 484 6.20 -6.58 -1.87
CA PHE A 484 6.50 -5.45 -1.00
C PHE A 484 6.62 -4.18 -1.83
N LYS A 485 6.11 -3.06 -1.30
CA LYS A 485 6.32 -1.75 -1.91
C LYS A 485 7.22 -0.94 -0.97
N PRO A 486 8.48 -0.65 -1.37
CA PRO A 486 9.34 0.18 -0.53
C PRO A 486 8.83 1.61 -0.43
N SER A 487 9.39 2.32 0.54
CA SER A 487 9.09 3.73 0.74
C SER A 487 9.56 4.58 -0.45
N SER A 488 8.86 5.68 -0.74
CA SER A 488 9.31 6.68 -1.71
C SER A 488 10.37 7.65 -1.16
N ASP A 489 10.95 7.35 0.02
CA ASP A 489 11.88 8.20 0.76
C ASP A 489 13.33 8.03 0.26
N PRO A 490 14.02 9.09 -0.17
CA PRO A 490 15.44 9.03 -0.55
C PRO A 490 16.40 8.68 0.61
N ASP A 491 15.95 8.71 1.87
CA ASP A 491 16.73 8.33 3.06
C ASP A 491 16.36 6.93 3.60
N ALA A 492 15.64 6.11 2.82
CA ALA A 492 15.23 4.77 3.21
C ALA A 492 16.44 3.81 3.31
N ASN A 493 16.61 3.17 4.46
CA ASN A 493 17.61 2.10 4.65
C ASN A 493 17.05 0.73 4.23
N ALA A 494 17.96 -0.17 3.83
CA ALA A 494 17.82 -1.60 3.55
C ALA A 494 16.56 -2.32 4.06
N THR A 495 15.79 -2.90 3.14
CA THR A 495 14.71 -3.87 3.44
C THR A 495 15.30 -5.28 3.48
N THR A 496 14.93 -6.11 4.47
CA THR A 496 15.29 -7.54 4.46
C THR A 496 14.06 -8.42 4.27
N ILE A 497 13.98 -9.15 3.16
CA ILE A 497 12.90 -10.12 2.88
C ILE A 497 13.49 -11.53 2.83
N ILE A 498 12.84 -12.47 3.53
CA ILE A 498 13.23 -13.88 3.59
C ILE A 498 12.01 -14.72 3.21
N GLY A 499 12.10 -15.39 2.06
CA GLY A 499 11.19 -16.42 1.55
C GLY A 499 11.21 -17.71 2.36
N ASN A 500 10.57 -18.75 1.83
CA ASN A 500 10.42 -20.04 2.50
C ASN A 500 10.91 -21.21 1.63
N GLY A 501 10.37 -22.41 1.79
CA GLY A 501 10.77 -23.59 1.01
C GLY A 501 9.94 -23.89 -0.25
N LEU A 502 9.11 -22.95 -0.69
CA LEU A 502 8.26 -23.01 -1.89
C LEU A 502 8.82 -22.11 -3.00
N ASP A 503 8.25 -22.21 -4.20
CA ASP A 503 8.59 -21.33 -5.34
C ASP A 503 8.08 -19.90 -5.06
N ASN A 504 8.94 -19.01 -4.56
CA ASN A 504 8.57 -17.67 -4.11
C ASN A 504 8.65 -16.64 -5.24
N GLN A 505 7.65 -15.76 -5.34
CA GLN A 505 7.79 -14.51 -6.12
C GLN A 505 8.01 -13.32 -5.16
N ILE A 506 9.19 -12.72 -5.21
CA ILE A 506 9.61 -11.61 -4.32
C ILE A 506 9.90 -10.37 -5.17
N PHE A 507 9.18 -9.29 -4.89
CA PHE A 507 9.41 -8.00 -5.54
C PHE A 507 9.67 -6.93 -4.48
N SER A 508 10.84 -6.31 -4.53
CA SER A 508 11.19 -5.09 -3.79
C SER A 508 11.04 -3.83 -4.67
N ALA A 509 10.51 -3.95 -5.90
CA ALA A 509 10.15 -2.80 -6.73
C ALA A 509 8.70 -2.92 -7.23
N GLY A 510 7.95 -1.82 -7.19
CA GLY A 510 6.61 -1.76 -7.73
C GLY A 510 6.61 -1.95 -9.25
N ALA A 511 5.64 -2.71 -9.77
CA ALA A 511 5.40 -2.85 -11.21
C ALA A 511 4.94 -1.51 -11.82
N GLY A 512 5.87 -0.59 -12.09
CA GLY A 512 5.54 0.76 -12.56
C GLY A 512 6.68 1.76 -12.73
N GLY A 513 7.93 1.44 -12.36
CA GLY A 513 9.11 2.18 -12.81
C GLY A 513 9.29 3.62 -12.24
N ALA A 514 8.82 3.88 -11.02
CA ALA A 514 9.02 5.17 -10.35
C ALA A 514 9.54 5.03 -8.89
N ASP A 515 10.20 3.93 -8.56
CA ASP A 515 10.85 3.76 -7.25
C ASP A 515 12.17 4.53 -7.19
N ARG A 516 12.48 5.06 -6.01
CA ARG A 516 13.71 5.84 -5.73
C ARG A 516 14.80 5.01 -5.03
N GLY A 517 14.56 3.71 -4.82
CA GLY A 517 15.56 2.71 -4.40
C GLY A 517 15.94 2.67 -2.92
N GLY A 518 16.69 1.61 -2.55
CA GLY A 518 17.34 1.35 -1.27
C GLY A 518 18.15 0.04 -1.31
N ASP A 519 19.23 -0.09 -0.54
CA ASP A 519 20.14 -1.26 -0.56
C ASP A 519 19.53 -2.48 0.17
N ASP A 520 18.77 -3.31 -0.53
CA ASP A 520 17.96 -4.36 0.05
C ASP A 520 18.72 -5.69 0.27
N THR A 521 18.16 -6.58 1.08
CA THR A 521 18.61 -7.97 1.25
C THR A 521 17.45 -8.92 1.03
N LEU A 522 17.45 -9.61 -0.10
CA LEU A 522 16.37 -10.50 -0.53
C LEU A 522 16.86 -11.95 -0.53
N LYS A 523 16.10 -12.86 0.07
CA LYS A 523 16.47 -14.28 0.19
C LYS A 523 15.29 -15.16 -0.19
N GLY A 524 15.41 -15.98 -1.23
CA GLY A 524 14.38 -16.94 -1.64
C GLY A 524 14.27 -18.15 -0.72
N ALA A 525 15.43 -18.68 -0.31
CA ALA A 525 15.66 -19.82 0.57
C ALA A 525 15.59 -21.21 -0.12
N GLY A 526 14.42 -21.71 -0.52
CA GLY A 526 14.37 -22.92 -1.32
C GLY A 526 13.11 -22.98 -2.17
N GLY A 527 13.17 -23.64 -3.32
CA GLY A 527 12.13 -23.55 -4.34
C GLY A 527 12.72 -22.95 -5.62
N ALA A 528 11.93 -22.84 -6.69
CA ALA A 528 12.32 -22.09 -7.87
C ALA A 528 11.81 -20.64 -7.74
N ASP A 529 12.64 -19.76 -7.20
CA ASP A 529 12.26 -18.41 -6.80
C ASP A 529 12.41 -17.40 -7.96
N TYR A 530 11.53 -16.40 -8.00
CA TYR A 530 11.63 -15.25 -8.90
C TYR A 530 11.76 -13.97 -8.07
N ILE A 531 12.96 -13.37 -8.06
CA ILE A 531 13.29 -12.22 -7.22
C ILE A 531 13.62 -11.00 -8.09
N VAL A 532 12.99 -9.86 -7.80
CA VAL A 532 13.28 -8.56 -8.42
C VAL A 532 13.54 -7.51 -7.34
N ALA A 533 14.76 -6.98 -7.27
CA ALA A 533 15.14 -6.05 -6.22
C ALA A 533 14.78 -4.59 -6.57
N GLY A 534 15.28 -4.05 -7.68
CA GLY A 534 14.94 -2.70 -8.13
C GLY A 534 16.15 -1.77 -8.14
N PRO A 535 15.99 -0.49 -7.81
CA PRO A 535 17.12 0.42 -7.63
C PRO A 535 17.76 0.29 -6.23
N GLY A 536 19.09 0.30 -6.13
CA GLY A 536 19.84 0.18 -4.86
C GLY A 536 21.07 -0.72 -5.06
N ASP A 537 22.00 -0.74 -4.10
CA ASP A 537 23.09 -1.73 -4.11
C ASP A 537 22.65 -2.96 -3.30
N ASP A 538 22.03 -3.93 -3.98
CA ASP A 538 21.26 -5.00 -3.36
C ASP A 538 22.07 -6.28 -3.10
N LEU A 539 21.70 -7.01 -2.04
CA LEU A 539 22.12 -8.40 -1.79
C LEU A 539 20.97 -9.36 -2.10
N ILE A 540 21.14 -10.18 -3.13
CA ILE A 540 20.13 -11.17 -3.53
C ILE A 540 20.68 -12.58 -3.35
N VAL A 541 19.91 -13.44 -2.68
CA VAL A 541 20.24 -14.85 -2.47
C VAL A 541 19.05 -15.70 -2.92
N GLY A 542 19.22 -16.51 -3.97
CA GLY A 542 18.22 -17.48 -4.42
C GLY A 542 18.04 -18.58 -3.38
N GLY A 543 18.95 -19.55 -3.35
CA GLY A 543 18.96 -20.60 -2.35
C GLY A 543 19.17 -21.98 -2.95
N ASN A 544 18.18 -22.87 -2.82
CA ASN A 544 18.19 -24.16 -3.52
C ASN A 544 17.02 -24.16 -4.50
N GLY A 545 17.19 -24.78 -5.67
CA GLY A 545 16.20 -24.77 -6.73
C GLY A 545 16.61 -23.81 -7.84
N VAL A 546 15.85 -23.78 -8.92
CA VAL A 546 16.22 -23.02 -10.12
C VAL A 546 15.66 -21.62 -10.02
N ASP A 547 16.50 -20.69 -9.61
CA ASP A 547 16.10 -19.32 -9.27
C ASP A 547 16.31 -18.36 -10.45
N THR A 548 15.49 -17.31 -10.50
CA THR A 548 15.66 -16.16 -11.38
C THR A 548 15.78 -14.90 -10.55
N LEU A 549 16.97 -14.30 -10.58
CA LEU A 549 17.35 -13.14 -9.80
C LEU A 549 17.56 -11.95 -10.74
N ASN A 550 16.81 -10.87 -10.53
CA ASN A 550 16.97 -9.62 -11.26
C ASN A 550 17.23 -8.49 -10.27
N ALA A 551 18.45 -7.96 -10.31
CA ALA A 551 18.89 -6.99 -9.33
C ALA A 551 18.40 -5.59 -9.65
N GLY A 552 18.62 -5.10 -10.87
CA GLY A 552 17.92 -3.93 -11.38
C GLY A 552 18.87 -2.79 -11.67
N THR A 553 18.96 -1.78 -10.81
CA THR A 553 19.92 -0.70 -11.00
C THR A 553 20.73 -0.44 -9.73
N GLY A 554 22.04 -0.30 -9.83
CA GLY A 554 22.93 -0.17 -8.68
C GLY A 554 24.05 -1.19 -8.80
N ASP A 555 24.96 -1.22 -7.83
CA ASP A 555 26.08 -2.17 -7.82
C ASP A 555 25.72 -3.38 -6.95
N ASP A 556 25.14 -4.41 -7.57
CA ASP A 556 24.45 -5.49 -6.88
C ASP A 556 25.33 -6.73 -6.62
N LEU A 557 25.03 -7.49 -5.57
CA LEU A 557 25.64 -8.79 -5.28
C LEU A 557 24.61 -9.93 -5.32
N LEU A 558 24.72 -10.78 -6.34
CA LEU A 558 23.81 -11.90 -6.59
C LEU A 558 24.44 -13.23 -6.21
N ARG A 559 23.72 -14.05 -5.45
CA ARG A 559 24.04 -15.44 -5.15
C ARG A 559 22.90 -16.33 -5.60
N GLY A 560 23.05 -17.03 -6.71
CA GLY A 560 22.08 -18.03 -7.18
C GLY A 560 21.88 -19.11 -6.13
N GLY A 561 22.94 -19.88 -5.87
CA GLY A 561 22.96 -20.91 -4.85
C GLY A 561 23.21 -22.27 -5.50
N ALA A 562 22.46 -23.29 -5.11
CA ALA A 562 22.54 -24.59 -5.74
C ALA A 562 21.54 -24.68 -6.91
N ASP A 563 21.85 -25.54 -7.89
CA ASP A 563 21.11 -25.72 -9.14
C ASP A 563 21.45 -24.66 -10.20
N ALA A 564 20.65 -24.54 -11.26
CA ALA A 564 21.02 -23.81 -12.48
C ALA A 564 20.24 -22.50 -12.57
N ASP A 565 20.84 -21.39 -12.16
CA ASP A 565 20.13 -20.14 -11.91
C ASP A 565 20.24 -19.12 -13.05
N VAL A 566 19.35 -18.12 -13.03
CA VAL A 566 19.38 -16.97 -13.94
C VAL A 566 19.74 -15.72 -13.13
N LEU A 567 20.95 -15.20 -13.33
CA LEU A 567 21.47 -14.04 -12.62
C LEU A 567 21.50 -12.83 -13.56
N ILE A 568 20.67 -11.83 -13.27
CA ILE A 568 20.53 -10.61 -14.06
C ILE A 568 20.90 -9.43 -13.16
N GLY A 569 22.09 -8.85 -13.31
CA GLY A 569 22.48 -7.64 -12.57
C GLY A 569 21.81 -6.38 -13.15
N ALA A 570 21.74 -6.34 -14.49
CA ALA A 570 21.15 -5.26 -15.28
C ALA A 570 22.01 -3.99 -15.35
N ALA A 571 21.71 -2.93 -14.61
CA ALA A 571 22.38 -1.63 -14.79
C ALA A 571 23.18 -1.19 -13.58
N GLY A 572 24.49 -1.31 -13.66
CA GLY A 572 25.42 -0.85 -12.65
C GLY A 572 26.66 -1.71 -12.78
N ARG A 573 27.33 -1.99 -11.65
CA ARG A 573 28.45 -2.91 -11.61
C ARG A 573 28.12 -4.08 -10.69
N ASP A 574 27.72 -5.19 -11.31
CA ASP A 574 27.08 -6.29 -10.61
C ASP A 574 28.02 -7.50 -10.46
N CYS A 575 27.91 -8.18 -9.33
CA CYS A 575 28.78 -9.30 -8.96
C CYS A 575 28.00 -10.61 -8.77
N ALA A 576 28.36 -11.64 -9.55
CA ALA A 576 27.98 -13.01 -9.23
C ALA A 576 28.91 -13.58 -8.14
N SER A 577 28.34 -13.94 -6.99
CA SER A 577 29.08 -14.40 -5.82
C SER A 577 28.84 -15.87 -5.49
N TYR A 578 29.93 -16.64 -5.46
CA TYR A 578 29.97 -18.05 -5.07
C TYR A 578 30.58 -18.25 -3.67
N TRP A 579 30.65 -17.18 -2.87
CA TRP A 579 31.31 -17.17 -1.56
C TRP A 579 30.81 -18.24 -0.59
N THR A 580 29.53 -18.60 -0.69
CA THR A 580 28.88 -19.59 0.16
C THR A 580 28.95 -21.01 -0.38
N ALA A 581 29.52 -21.22 -1.58
CA ALA A 581 29.57 -22.52 -2.22
C ALA A 581 30.25 -23.57 -1.33
N PRO A 582 29.73 -24.81 -1.29
CA PRO A 582 30.24 -25.85 -0.39
C PRO A 582 31.54 -26.48 -0.89
N ALA A 583 31.94 -26.23 -2.14
CA ALA A 583 33.16 -26.70 -2.79
C ALA A 583 33.67 -25.66 -3.81
N ALA A 584 34.84 -25.92 -4.39
CA ALA A 584 35.41 -25.10 -5.47
C ALA A 584 34.49 -25.01 -6.68
N VAL A 585 34.51 -23.86 -7.35
CA VAL A 585 33.72 -23.58 -8.56
C VAL A 585 34.61 -23.33 -9.77
N VAL A 586 34.05 -23.64 -10.93
CA VAL A 586 34.52 -23.06 -12.20
C VAL A 586 33.45 -22.08 -12.61
N ALA A 587 33.78 -20.79 -12.73
CA ALA A 587 32.86 -19.74 -13.11
C ALA A 587 33.46 -18.90 -14.25
N ASP A 588 32.79 -18.90 -15.40
CA ASP A 588 33.21 -18.22 -16.62
C ASP A 588 32.03 -17.42 -17.20
N LEU A 589 32.13 -16.09 -17.20
CA LEU A 589 31.07 -15.20 -17.69
C LEU A 589 30.82 -15.35 -19.21
N ARG A 590 31.83 -15.78 -19.98
CA ARG A 590 31.75 -15.93 -21.43
C ARG A 590 31.30 -17.32 -21.86
N SER A 591 31.64 -18.34 -21.07
CA SER A 591 31.37 -19.75 -21.36
C SER A 591 30.65 -20.47 -20.22
N PRO A 592 29.46 -19.98 -19.79
CA PRO A 592 28.75 -20.51 -18.62
C PRO A 592 28.46 -22.01 -18.70
N GLY A 593 28.32 -22.58 -19.91
CA GLY A 593 28.15 -24.02 -20.10
C GLY A 593 29.33 -24.90 -19.66
N THR A 594 30.46 -24.31 -19.26
CA THR A 594 31.61 -25.01 -18.68
C THR A 594 31.72 -24.87 -17.17
N ASN A 595 30.80 -24.13 -16.55
CA ASN A 595 30.82 -23.87 -15.13
C ASN A 595 30.50 -25.14 -14.33
N THR A 596 31.00 -25.18 -13.09
CA THR A 596 30.88 -26.35 -12.19
C THR A 596 30.65 -25.91 -10.75
N GLY A 597 30.19 -26.84 -9.90
CA GLY A 597 29.81 -26.52 -8.53
C GLY A 597 28.49 -25.75 -8.52
N ASP A 598 28.37 -24.78 -7.62
CA ASP A 598 27.20 -23.89 -7.53
C ASP A 598 27.06 -22.96 -8.74
N ALA A 599 28.09 -22.83 -9.59
CA ALA A 599 27.99 -22.09 -10.86
C ALA A 599 27.42 -22.95 -12.02
N ALA A 600 27.15 -24.25 -11.79
CA ALA A 600 26.86 -25.20 -12.85
C ALA A 600 25.47 -25.00 -13.46
N GLY A 601 25.42 -24.46 -14.67
CA GLY A 601 24.17 -24.22 -15.39
C GLY A 601 23.64 -22.80 -15.25
N ASP A 602 24.28 -21.98 -14.42
CA ASP A 602 23.99 -20.56 -14.28
C ASP A 602 24.07 -19.82 -15.62
N THR A 603 23.24 -18.80 -15.75
CA THR A 603 23.29 -17.84 -16.85
C THR A 603 23.41 -16.43 -16.32
N TYR A 604 24.19 -15.60 -17.02
CA TYR A 604 24.52 -14.24 -16.58
C TYR A 604 24.03 -13.21 -17.60
N GLY A 605 23.38 -12.15 -17.13
CA GLY A 605 22.98 -10.99 -17.92
C GLY A 605 23.31 -9.69 -17.21
N GLY A 606 24.22 -8.88 -17.76
CA GLY A 606 24.69 -7.66 -17.08
C GLY A 606 25.34 -8.01 -15.74
N ILE A 607 26.35 -8.89 -15.76
CA ILE A 607 27.20 -9.20 -14.62
C ILE A 607 28.62 -8.89 -15.08
N GLU A 608 29.28 -8.02 -14.34
CA GLU A 608 30.63 -7.54 -14.66
C GLU A 608 31.68 -8.27 -13.81
N ASP A 609 31.34 -8.72 -12.61
CA ASP A 609 32.31 -9.20 -11.63
C ASP A 609 31.99 -10.60 -11.11
N ILE A 610 33.03 -11.35 -10.68
CA ILE A 610 32.89 -12.66 -10.03
C ILE A 610 33.62 -12.69 -8.70
N GLN A 611 32.94 -13.20 -7.66
CA GLN A 611 33.55 -13.60 -6.41
C GLN A 611 33.51 -15.12 -6.26
N GLY A 612 34.68 -15.73 -6.08
CA GLY A 612 34.88 -17.14 -5.83
C GLY A 612 34.39 -17.60 -4.45
N SER A 613 34.58 -18.88 -4.22
CA SER A 613 34.27 -19.59 -2.99
C SER A 613 35.40 -19.44 -1.95
N ARG A 614 35.55 -20.44 -1.08
CA ARG A 614 36.64 -20.54 -0.09
C ARG A 614 37.60 -21.68 -0.38
N TYR A 615 37.60 -22.16 -1.63
CA TYR A 615 38.32 -23.33 -2.10
C TYR A 615 39.06 -23.00 -3.40
N ASP A 616 39.81 -23.96 -3.94
CA ASP A 616 40.61 -23.79 -5.16
C ASP A 616 39.75 -23.52 -6.41
N ASP A 617 39.43 -22.26 -6.67
CA ASP A 617 38.50 -21.84 -7.72
C ASP A 617 39.18 -21.59 -9.07
N ARG A 618 38.40 -21.66 -10.14
CA ARG A 618 38.79 -21.19 -11.47
C ARG A 618 37.79 -20.15 -11.96
N LEU A 619 38.21 -18.90 -12.00
CA LEU A 619 37.36 -17.76 -12.35
C LEU A 619 37.86 -17.15 -13.66
N ALA A 620 36.93 -16.87 -14.58
CA ALA A 620 37.25 -16.21 -15.84
C ALA A 620 36.25 -15.10 -16.18
N GLY A 621 36.80 -13.93 -16.47
CA GLY A 621 36.07 -12.76 -16.96
C GLY A 621 35.57 -12.93 -18.39
N ASP A 622 35.16 -11.83 -19.02
CA ASP A 622 34.62 -11.84 -20.38
C ASP A 622 35.43 -11.02 -21.40
N ARG A 623 34.92 -9.89 -21.88
CA ARG A 623 35.56 -9.02 -22.88
C ARG A 623 35.54 -7.55 -22.45
N ILE A 624 34.93 -7.25 -21.31
CA ILE A 624 34.91 -5.93 -20.68
C ILE A 624 35.83 -5.99 -19.44
N GLY A 625 36.05 -4.85 -18.78
CA GLY A 625 36.82 -4.87 -17.53
C GLY A 625 36.02 -5.54 -16.41
N ASN A 626 36.59 -6.57 -15.79
CA ASN A 626 36.00 -7.35 -14.71
C ASN A 626 36.80 -7.19 -13.40
N VAL A 627 36.14 -7.30 -12.25
CA VAL A 627 36.79 -7.62 -10.96
C VAL A 627 36.60 -9.10 -10.67
N LEU A 628 37.71 -9.82 -10.53
CA LEU A 628 37.72 -11.22 -10.15
C LEU A 628 38.34 -11.37 -8.76
N THR A 629 37.59 -11.93 -7.81
CA THR A 629 38.08 -12.19 -6.44
C THR A 629 38.10 -13.69 -6.18
N GLY A 630 39.29 -14.29 -6.08
CA GLY A 630 39.48 -15.72 -5.81
C GLY A 630 39.02 -16.10 -4.40
N GLY A 631 39.66 -15.49 -3.40
CA GLY A 631 39.34 -15.72 -1.99
C GLY A 631 40.41 -16.59 -1.33
N PRO A 632 40.05 -17.42 -0.33
CA PRO A 632 40.94 -18.46 0.15
C PRO A 632 40.96 -19.65 -0.81
N GLY A 633 42.12 -20.19 -1.14
CA GLY A 633 42.24 -21.31 -2.07
C GLY A 633 43.55 -21.26 -2.81
N ARG A 634 43.81 -22.25 -3.67
CA ARG A 634 44.70 -22.03 -4.81
C ARG A 634 43.80 -21.69 -6.00
N ASP A 635 43.72 -20.41 -6.30
CA ASP A 635 42.79 -19.91 -7.29
C ASP A 635 43.49 -19.67 -8.63
N LEU A 636 42.76 -19.83 -9.73
CA LEU A 636 43.17 -19.43 -11.07
C LEU A 636 42.20 -18.37 -11.59
N LEU A 637 42.70 -17.15 -11.78
CA LEU A 637 41.95 -16.00 -12.26
C LEU A 637 42.42 -15.62 -13.66
N GLU A 638 41.50 -15.58 -14.62
CA GLU A 638 41.75 -15.19 -16.02
C GLU A 638 40.87 -13.98 -16.40
N GLY A 639 41.43 -12.77 -16.46
CA GLY A 639 40.71 -11.53 -16.81
C GLY A 639 40.24 -11.50 -18.28
N ARG A 640 41.17 -11.87 -19.19
CA ARG A 640 41.02 -12.00 -20.64
C ARG A 640 41.18 -10.69 -21.40
N ASN A 641 40.12 -10.02 -21.81
CA ASN A 641 40.22 -8.75 -22.51
C ASN A 641 39.46 -7.75 -21.67
N GLY A 642 39.99 -6.54 -21.52
CA GLY A 642 39.37 -5.56 -20.63
C GLY A 642 40.47 -4.88 -19.84
N ASN A 643 40.11 -3.92 -19.01
CA ASN A 643 41.03 -3.47 -17.97
C ASN A 643 40.52 -4.10 -16.69
N ASP A 644 41.13 -5.21 -16.31
CA ASP A 644 40.64 -6.09 -15.26
C ASP A 644 41.33 -5.80 -13.92
N VAL A 645 40.66 -6.16 -12.83
CA VAL A 645 41.25 -6.13 -11.48
C VAL A 645 41.13 -7.52 -10.85
N LEU A 646 42.27 -8.16 -10.60
CA LEU A 646 42.32 -9.54 -10.12
C LEU A 646 42.85 -9.58 -8.68
N PHE A 647 42.08 -10.16 -7.77
CA PHE A 647 42.47 -10.41 -6.39
C PHE A 647 42.57 -11.92 -6.14
N GLY A 648 43.79 -12.45 -6.05
CA GLY A 648 44.04 -13.87 -5.74
C GLY A 648 43.51 -14.22 -4.35
N GLY A 649 44.08 -13.59 -3.32
CA GLY A 649 43.55 -13.67 -1.97
C GLY A 649 44.49 -14.42 -1.04
N LYS A 650 44.11 -15.61 -0.56
CA LYS A 650 44.95 -16.42 0.34
C LYS A 650 45.19 -17.79 -0.27
N GLY A 651 46.46 -18.11 -0.42
CA GLY A 651 46.96 -19.37 -0.95
C GLY A 651 47.79 -19.08 -2.20
N PRO A 652 48.40 -20.10 -2.82
CA PRO A 652 49.29 -19.88 -3.94
C PRO A 652 48.49 -19.71 -5.23
N ASP A 653 48.22 -18.48 -5.64
CA ASP A 653 47.28 -18.19 -6.72
C ASP A 653 47.96 -18.03 -8.09
N VAL A 654 47.20 -18.16 -9.17
CA VAL A 654 47.65 -17.88 -10.54
C VAL A 654 46.75 -16.81 -11.14
N LEU A 655 47.32 -15.66 -11.49
CA LEU A 655 46.62 -14.52 -12.06
C LEU A 655 47.10 -14.29 -13.49
N VAL A 656 46.16 -14.25 -14.43
CA VAL A 656 46.38 -13.94 -15.84
C VAL A 656 45.50 -12.74 -16.17
N GLY A 657 46.07 -11.54 -16.28
CA GLY A 657 45.33 -10.34 -16.67
C GLY A 657 44.72 -10.51 -18.07
N GLY A 658 45.59 -10.80 -19.04
CA GLY A 658 45.21 -10.94 -20.42
C GLY A 658 45.55 -9.67 -21.17
N ALA A 659 44.77 -9.28 -22.17
CA ALA A 659 44.99 -8.08 -22.95
C ALA A 659 44.24 -6.88 -22.37
N GLY A 660 44.97 -5.81 -22.09
CA GLY A 660 44.40 -4.52 -21.69
C GLY A 660 45.31 -3.82 -20.72
N ASN A 661 44.78 -3.11 -19.74
CA ASN A 661 45.60 -2.53 -18.69
C ASN A 661 45.07 -3.04 -17.36
N ASP A 662 45.69 -4.10 -16.87
CA ASP A 662 45.16 -4.87 -15.76
C ASP A 662 45.86 -4.52 -14.44
N GLU A 663 45.14 -4.63 -13.34
CA GLU A 663 45.68 -4.52 -11.98
C GLU A 663 45.57 -5.89 -11.28
N MET A 664 46.70 -6.42 -10.81
CA MET A 664 46.77 -7.73 -10.17
C MET A 664 47.30 -7.64 -8.75
N HIS A 665 46.60 -8.31 -7.83
CA HIS A 665 46.93 -8.43 -6.42
C HIS A 665 46.99 -9.92 -6.05
N GLY A 666 48.19 -10.45 -5.80
CA GLY A 666 48.35 -11.87 -5.44
C GLY A 666 47.84 -12.16 -4.03
N GLY A 667 48.02 -11.23 -3.10
CA GLY A 667 47.62 -11.40 -1.72
C GLY A 667 48.62 -12.26 -0.95
N ARG A 668 48.15 -13.19 -0.11
CA ARG A 668 49.00 -14.03 0.75
C ARG A 668 49.23 -15.39 0.10
N GLY A 669 50.44 -15.66 -0.36
CA GLY A 669 50.69 -16.94 -1.01
C GLY A 669 52.10 -17.02 -1.54
N ALA A 670 52.33 -17.97 -2.41
CA ALA A 670 53.41 -17.89 -3.36
C ALA A 670 52.72 -17.83 -4.72
N ASP A 671 52.57 -16.62 -5.24
CA ASP A 671 51.63 -16.34 -6.31
C ASP A 671 52.34 -16.33 -7.66
N VAL A 672 51.62 -16.61 -8.74
CA VAL A 672 52.13 -16.59 -10.11
C VAL A 672 51.34 -15.59 -10.94
N PHE A 673 52.02 -14.58 -11.46
CA PHE A 673 51.45 -13.62 -12.41
C PHE A 673 51.93 -13.96 -13.81
N ALA A 674 51.02 -14.34 -14.70
CA ALA A 674 51.35 -14.82 -16.03
C ALA A 674 50.95 -13.82 -17.12
N PHE A 675 51.84 -13.65 -18.09
CA PHE A 675 51.72 -12.64 -19.13
C PHE A 675 51.87 -13.26 -20.52
N ASP A 676 50.79 -13.18 -21.29
CA ASP A 676 50.76 -13.53 -22.71
C ASP A 676 51.20 -12.31 -23.57
N PRO A 677 51.62 -12.50 -24.83
CA PRO A 677 51.86 -11.38 -25.74
C PRO A 677 50.64 -10.47 -25.87
N HIS A 678 50.87 -9.16 -26.01
CA HIS A 678 49.82 -8.14 -26.09
C HIS A 678 49.04 -7.95 -24.79
N PHE A 679 49.71 -8.19 -23.66
CA PHE A 679 49.10 -7.99 -22.35
C PHE A 679 48.76 -6.52 -22.06
N GLY A 680 49.41 -5.58 -22.76
CA GLY A 680 49.15 -4.15 -22.62
C GLY A 680 49.90 -3.52 -21.45
N HIS A 681 49.25 -2.68 -20.63
CA HIS A 681 49.93 -1.94 -19.56
C HIS A 681 49.47 -2.38 -18.17
N ASP A 682 50.11 -3.42 -17.65
CA ASP A 682 49.68 -4.09 -16.43
C ASP A 682 50.47 -3.64 -15.20
N VAL A 683 49.80 -3.70 -14.06
CA VAL A 683 50.35 -3.39 -12.75
C VAL A 683 50.17 -4.58 -11.82
N VAL A 684 51.26 -5.05 -11.23
CA VAL A 684 51.22 -5.94 -10.06
C VAL A 684 51.54 -5.11 -8.83
N SER A 685 50.58 -4.99 -7.92
CA SER A 685 50.62 -3.98 -6.85
C SER A 685 51.26 -4.47 -5.54
N ASP A 686 51.33 -5.79 -5.33
CA ASP A 686 51.81 -6.40 -4.08
C ASP A 686 52.84 -7.52 -4.28
N TYR A 687 53.56 -7.49 -5.40
CA TYR A 687 54.57 -8.49 -5.75
C TYR A 687 55.67 -8.60 -4.67
N ARG A 688 55.97 -9.82 -4.22
CA ARG A 688 57.03 -10.09 -3.22
C ARG A 688 58.18 -10.88 -3.84
N PRO A 689 59.33 -10.24 -4.07
CA PRO A 689 60.52 -10.92 -4.55
C PRO A 689 60.94 -12.09 -3.66
N GLY A 690 61.34 -13.20 -4.30
CA GLY A 690 61.76 -14.44 -3.67
C GLY A 690 60.61 -15.35 -3.20
N LEU A 691 59.36 -14.87 -3.26
CA LEU A 691 58.17 -15.61 -2.89
C LEU A 691 57.23 -15.80 -4.08
N ASP A 692 56.85 -14.71 -4.73
CA ASP A 692 55.98 -14.70 -5.91
C ASP A 692 56.81 -14.91 -7.18
N ARG A 693 56.13 -15.24 -8.28
CA ARG A 693 56.77 -15.48 -9.59
C ARG A 693 56.05 -14.80 -10.73
N LEU A 694 56.83 -14.36 -11.71
CA LEU A 694 56.35 -13.93 -13.01
C LEU A 694 56.52 -15.07 -14.02
N ASP A 695 55.43 -15.42 -14.69
CA ASP A 695 55.45 -16.35 -15.81
C ASP A 695 55.50 -15.57 -17.12
N LEU A 696 56.68 -15.58 -17.74
CA LEU A 696 57.01 -14.84 -18.95
C LEU A 696 57.39 -15.80 -20.09
N ARG A 697 56.98 -17.07 -19.99
CA ARG A 697 57.30 -18.14 -20.97
C ARG A 697 56.85 -17.79 -22.38
N ASP A 698 55.78 -17.01 -22.52
CA ASP A 698 55.23 -16.62 -23.81
C ASP A 698 55.79 -15.29 -24.34
N LEU A 699 56.76 -14.65 -23.66
CA LEU A 699 57.38 -13.38 -24.05
C LEU A 699 58.78 -13.52 -24.69
N ASP A 700 59.14 -14.70 -25.20
CA ASP A 700 60.36 -14.98 -25.98
C ASP A 700 61.71 -14.66 -25.29
N PHE A 701 61.77 -14.73 -23.95
CA PHE A 701 63.05 -14.64 -23.23
C PHE A 701 63.83 -15.95 -23.29
N ALA A 702 65.12 -15.91 -23.68
CA ALA A 702 65.94 -17.12 -23.78
C ALA A 702 66.41 -17.69 -22.42
N SER A 703 66.31 -16.92 -21.33
CA SER A 703 66.59 -17.37 -19.96
C SER A 703 66.08 -16.39 -18.90
N ALA A 704 65.83 -16.87 -17.67
CA ALA A 704 65.33 -16.04 -16.57
C ALA A 704 66.28 -14.88 -16.25
N ARG A 705 67.60 -15.09 -16.44
CA ARG A 705 68.61 -14.03 -16.28
C ARG A 705 68.44 -12.92 -17.31
N GLN A 706 68.05 -13.25 -18.55
CA GLN A 706 67.78 -12.25 -19.59
C GLN A 706 66.53 -11.45 -19.24
N ALA A 707 65.47 -12.10 -18.77
CA ALA A 707 64.23 -11.43 -18.36
C ALA A 707 64.46 -10.45 -17.19
N VAL A 708 65.14 -10.88 -16.13
CA VAL A 708 65.50 -9.99 -14.99
C VAL A 708 66.33 -8.78 -15.47
N ALA A 709 67.28 -8.99 -16.39
CA ALA A 709 68.10 -7.90 -16.92
C ALA A 709 67.33 -6.91 -17.82
N ALA A 710 66.10 -7.25 -18.24
CA ALA A 710 65.24 -6.38 -19.04
C ALA A 710 64.39 -5.42 -18.20
N PHE A 711 64.26 -5.63 -16.89
CA PHE A 711 63.59 -4.70 -15.99
C PHE A 711 64.44 -3.43 -15.77
N ALA A 712 63.78 -2.28 -15.72
CA ALA A 712 64.35 -0.99 -15.41
C ALA A 712 63.65 -0.34 -14.21
N ALA A 713 64.39 0.42 -13.40
CA ALA A 713 63.80 1.18 -12.30
C ALA A 713 63.08 2.42 -12.83
N HIS A 714 61.85 2.66 -12.36
CA HIS A 714 61.08 3.87 -12.60
C HIS A 714 60.50 4.39 -11.28
N GLY A 715 61.16 5.37 -10.66
CA GLY A 715 60.83 5.75 -9.29
C GLY A 715 61.14 4.59 -8.33
N ASP A 716 60.13 4.17 -7.56
CA ASP A 716 60.20 3.03 -6.63
C ASP A 716 59.71 1.71 -7.27
N ASP A 717 59.37 1.72 -8.56
CA ASP A 717 58.81 0.57 -9.28
C ASP A 717 59.86 -0.13 -10.17
N ALA A 718 59.67 -1.43 -10.40
CA ALA A 718 60.39 -2.20 -11.42
C ALA A 718 59.51 -2.36 -12.67
N VAL A 719 59.98 -1.88 -13.82
CA VAL A 719 59.21 -1.83 -15.07
C VAL A 719 59.87 -2.66 -16.14
N LEU A 720 59.10 -3.54 -16.78
CA LEU A 720 59.49 -4.31 -17.96
C LEU A 720 58.74 -3.80 -19.18
N GLN A 721 59.46 -3.54 -20.29
CA GLN A 721 58.86 -3.17 -21.57
C GLN A 721 59.19 -4.22 -22.63
N VAL A 722 58.18 -4.85 -23.22
CA VAL A 722 58.34 -5.90 -24.24
C VAL A 722 57.30 -5.69 -25.33
N GLY A 723 57.72 -5.59 -26.59
CA GLY A 723 56.79 -5.59 -27.73
C GLY A 723 55.83 -4.38 -27.82
N GLY A 724 55.93 -3.39 -26.94
CA GLY A 724 54.97 -2.29 -26.80
C GLY A 724 54.13 -2.37 -25.53
N ASP A 725 54.13 -3.53 -24.86
CA ASP A 725 53.50 -3.80 -23.59
C ASP A 725 54.41 -3.36 -22.42
N VAL A 726 53.81 -3.04 -21.27
CA VAL A 726 54.47 -2.49 -20.09
C VAL A 726 53.97 -3.22 -18.84
N LEU A 727 54.84 -4.00 -18.19
CA LEU A 727 54.57 -4.57 -16.88
C LEU A 727 55.23 -3.71 -15.79
N THR A 728 54.44 -3.24 -14.83
CA THR A 728 54.92 -2.48 -13.67
C THR A 728 54.74 -3.31 -12.40
N LEU A 729 55.83 -3.58 -11.68
CA LEU A 729 55.78 -4.12 -10.33
C LEU A 729 55.87 -2.94 -9.35
N HIS A 730 54.74 -2.58 -8.75
CA HIS A 730 54.65 -1.39 -7.92
C HIS A 730 55.40 -1.57 -6.60
N GLY A 731 56.24 -0.59 -6.24
CA GLY A 731 57.00 -0.58 -4.99
C GLY A 731 58.10 -1.65 -4.89
N VAL A 732 58.45 -2.30 -6.01
CA VAL A 732 59.51 -3.32 -6.08
C VAL A 732 60.81 -2.70 -6.58
N ASP A 733 61.87 -2.82 -5.78
CA ASP A 733 63.21 -2.47 -6.23
C ASP A 733 63.73 -3.52 -7.23
N VAL A 734 64.11 -3.10 -8.43
CA VAL A 734 64.68 -3.98 -9.47
C VAL A 734 65.89 -4.80 -8.99
N ARG A 735 66.60 -4.34 -7.95
CA ARG A 735 67.76 -5.04 -7.35
C ARG A 735 67.35 -6.28 -6.54
N ASP A 736 66.09 -6.36 -6.13
CA ASP A 736 65.55 -7.48 -5.37
C ASP A 736 65.03 -8.61 -6.29
N LEU A 737 64.89 -8.35 -7.59
CA LEU A 737 64.53 -9.36 -8.59
C LEU A 737 65.72 -10.27 -8.94
N SER A 738 65.45 -11.56 -9.09
CA SER A 738 66.44 -12.59 -9.38
C SER A 738 65.88 -13.70 -10.30
N PRO A 739 66.72 -14.58 -10.88
CA PRO A 739 66.23 -15.65 -11.75
C PRO A 739 65.28 -16.67 -11.09
N ILE A 740 65.12 -16.67 -9.76
CA ILE A 740 64.15 -17.55 -9.08
C ILE A 740 62.71 -17.03 -9.18
N ASP A 741 62.58 -15.74 -9.47
CA ASP A 741 61.33 -14.99 -9.58
C ASP A 741 60.68 -15.15 -10.94
N ILE A 742 61.39 -15.71 -11.93
CA ILE A 742 60.96 -15.75 -13.32
C ILE A 742 60.83 -17.19 -13.83
N LEU A 743 59.70 -17.51 -14.46
CA LEU A 743 59.50 -18.68 -15.29
C LEU A 743 59.63 -18.26 -16.77
N VAL A 744 60.55 -18.90 -17.52
CA VAL A 744 60.75 -18.73 -18.98
C VAL A 744 61.12 -20.03 -19.65
#